data_AF-A0AAN1NQU4-F1
#
_entry.id   AF-A0AAN1NQU4-F1
#
_cell.length_a   1.000
_cell.length_b   1.000
_cell.length_c   1.000
_cell.angle_alpha   90.00
_cell.angle_beta   90.00
_cell.angle_gamma   90.00
#
_symmetry.space_group_name_H-M   'P 1'
#
loop_
_entity.id
_entity.type
_entity.pdbx_description
1 polymer ?
#
loop_
_entity_poly.entity_id
_entity_poly.type
_entity_poly.pdbx_seq_one_letter_code
_entity_poly.pdbx_strand_id
1 'polypeptide(L)'
;MFSRITAQLPADGLLFHTLTGTETLSRPFVLTAELLATDARIDRHALLGKPVTFSLPTDGLMSALSPRYLNGKITRIAVRSQELSGTRYAVYQLTVEPDLWPMRRDRNLRIFQSQTVPQIVQTLLKEYAVNVETRLAGNYRVWEYCVQYQESSLDFISRLMELEGIYYFFRHEADKHTLVLCDAPDQHQAFPGYETIAYHVTQSGGVVTEEGISQWSLAESVTPGIYSTDDYDFRKPNAWMLQARQNPASPVPGSVDVYDWPGHFVDHSHGESYARIRQEVWQAEHHSVSGSGTATGIAPGFTFAIINAPHFSDNGEYLVTSATYDFAENSYASGDTGDSRHNIHFTVLPSSVTYRTPPETPWPKTHGPQTAKVVGPKGESIWTDRYGRVKVKFHWDRLAKGDDTSSCWVRVSSAWAGQGFGGVQIPRVNDEVVVDFINGDPDRPLIIGRVYNEASMPPWALPAAATQMGFLSRSKDGTADTANALRFEDKAGEEHLWIQAQKNMDTHVKNDASHSVANNHSHYAGGNELYRVETNRVHGVKGGEERLTGKGKLDAVVDTYVVGSGTKLRLECGESAIELNANGQINIVGKGFNIFVQGDGHITTSGGKLNLNTDGAKPGTSAPGSSHKQNISQAVENLFPPKQKGQAAPAAPKATAAPVKGVAGPLANNQARKVRPLPPEKQAFFDKVYAAAQEDEKKTGVPAKITTAQAILESNWGKKMPTDINTDKVSNNIFGVKAHGSPNYVEDWTHENINGKRVAVLDKFASYDSIDESIEQHSQFLIKNQRYSSLFNSSDPVEWAKGLQAKGYATDPNYANSLISVMKGRGLL
;
A
#
# COMPACT_ATOMS: atom_id res chain seq x y z
N MET A 1 34.30 56.83 -38.40
CA MET A 1 33.60 56.90 -37.10
C MET A 1 32.37 56.03 -37.23
N PHE A 2 32.39 54.85 -36.62
CA PHE A 2 31.31 53.86 -36.70
C PHE A 2 30.21 54.28 -35.71
N SER A 3 29.27 55.12 -36.14
CA SER A 3 28.18 55.62 -35.28
C SER A 3 26.83 54.94 -35.54
N ARG A 4 26.83 53.79 -36.25
CA ARG A 4 25.61 53.07 -36.64
C ARG A 4 25.68 51.61 -36.21
N ILE A 5 24.55 51.08 -35.77
CA ILE A 5 24.36 49.64 -35.56
C ILE A 5 24.47 48.93 -36.92
N THR A 6 25.23 47.84 -36.96
CA THR A 6 25.36 46.99 -38.15
C THR A 6 24.91 45.58 -37.86
N ALA A 7 24.39 44.89 -38.87
CA ALA A 7 24.01 43.48 -38.78
C ALA A 7 24.94 42.63 -39.64
N GLN A 8 25.49 41.57 -39.06
CA GLN A 8 26.30 40.57 -39.74
C GLN A 8 25.51 39.26 -39.81
N LEU A 9 25.33 38.73 -41.02
CA LEU A 9 24.62 37.48 -41.29
C LEU A 9 25.21 36.79 -42.53
N PRO A 10 24.90 35.51 -42.80
CA PRO A 10 25.48 34.78 -43.93
C PRO A 10 25.07 35.26 -45.33
N ALA A 11 24.21 36.26 -45.45
CA ALA A 11 23.83 36.87 -46.72
C ALA A 11 24.19 38.35 -46.74
N ASP A 12 24.82 38.80 -47.81
CA ASP A 12 25.19 40.20 -48.01
C ASP A 12 24.00 41.05 -48.46
N GLY A 13 24.12 42.37 -48.27
CA GLY A 13 23.17 43.35 -48.82
C GLY A 13 21.95 43.68 -47.94
N LEU A 14 21.92 43.16 -46.71
CA LEU A 14 20.93 43.57 -45.69
C LEU A 14 21.50 44.65 -44.77
N LEU A 15 20.80 45.77 -44.71
CA LEU A 15 21.16 46.94 -43.91
C LEU A 15 20.31 47.01 -42.65
N PHE A 16 20.90 47.28 -41.49
CA PHE A 16 20.15 47.43 -40.24
C PHE A 16 19.20 48.64 -40.29
N HIS A 17 17.96 48.48 -39.83
CA HIS A 17 17.00 49.57 -39.69
C HIS A 17 16.48 49.71 -38.26
N THR A 18 15.90 48.65 -37.69
CA THR A 18 15.40 48.68 -36.31
C THR A 18 15.68 47.38 -35.57
N LEU A 19 15.76 47.45 -34.25
CA LEU A 19 15.74 46.30 -33.35
C LEU A 19 14.96 46.63 -32.10
N THR A 20 13.99 45.77 -31.79
CA THR A 20 13.23 45.81 -30.54
C THR A 20 13.26 44.44 -29.87
N GLY A 21 13.27 44.40 -28.55
CA GLY A 21 13.23 43.13 -27.82
C GLY A 21 13.77 43.26 -26.42
N THR A 22 13.60 42.19 -25.64
CA THR A 22 13.94 42.18 -24.22
C THR A 22 14.88 41.03 -23.91
N GLU A 23 15.89 41.34 -23.11
CA GLU A 23 16.72 40.37 -22.40
C GLU A 23 16.40 40.47 -20.91
N THR A 24 16.34 39.34 -20.21
CA THR A 24 16.06 39.28 -18.79
C THR A 24 16.81 38.10 -18.18
N LEU A 25 17.28 38.24 -16.94
CA LEU A 25 17.84 37.10 -16.20
C LEU A 25 16.86 35.92 -16.21
N SER A 26 17.40 34.73 -16.39
CA SER A 26 16.69 33.44 -16.45
C SER A 26 15.65 33.30 -17.56
N ARG A 27 15.62 34.20 -18.54
CA ARG A 27 14.70 34.10 -19.69
C ARG A 27 15.49 34.05 -21.01
N PRO A 28 15.08 33.21 -21.98
CA PRO A 28 15.64 33.27 -23.32
C PRO A 28 15.25 34.60 -23.97
N PHE A 29 16.22 35.33 -24.52
CA PHE A 29 15.93 36.58 -25.22
C PHE A 29 15.12 36.33 -26.50
N VAL A 30 14.31 37.32 -26.87
CA VAL A 30 13.62 37.37 -28.16
C VAL A 30 13.78 38.77 -28.72
N LEU A 31 14.54 38.88 -29.81
CA LEU A 31 14.79 40.14 -30.50
C LEU A 31 14.08 40.12 -31.85
N THR A 32 13.44 41.24 -32.19
CA THR A 32 12.84 41.48 -33.51
C THR A 32 13.65 42.55 -34.21
N ALA A 33 14.32 42.18 -35.30
CA ALA A 33 15.13 43.10 -36.08
C ALA A 33 14.53 43.29 -37.47
N GLU A 34 14.52 44.52 -37.97
CA GLU A 34 14.16 44.83 -39.35
C GLU A 34 15.41 45.22 -40.13
N LEU A 35 15.64 44.50 -41.23
CA LEU A 35 16.74 44.74 -42.15
C LEU A 35 16.20 45.15 -43.52
N LEU A 36 16.86 46.09 -44.18
CA LEU A 36 16.47 46.62 -45.48
C LEU A 36 17.36 46.05 -46.58
N ALA A 37 16.75 45.61 -47.67
CA ALA A 37 17.43 45.38 -48.93
C ALA A 37 16.73 46.16 -50.06
N THR A 38 17.50 46.62 -51.03
CA THR A 38 16.97 47.21 -52.27
C THR A 38 16.47 46.14 -53.26
N ASP A 39 16.68 44.87 -52.93
CA ASP A 39 16.33 43.70 -53.74
C ASP A 39 15.77 42.58 -52.86
N ALA A 40 14.65 41.98 -53.27
CA ALA A 40 13.92 40.95 -52.51
C ALA A 40 14.34 39.51 -52.84
N ARG A 41 15.46 39.30 -53.57
CA ARG A 41 15.91 37.99 -54.06
C ARG A 41 16.62 37.12 -53.02
N ILE A 42 16.93 37.63 -51.82
CA ILE A 42 17.63 36.86 -50.78
C ILE A 42 16.77 35.64 -50.39
N ASP A 43 17.38 34.45 -50.44
CA ASP A 43 16.73 33.21 -50.02
C ASP A 43 16.49 33.21 -48.51
N ARG A 44 15.23 33.46 -48.15
CA ARG A 44 14.76 33.49 -46.76
C ARG A 44 14.94 32.14 -46.07
N HIS A 45 14.81 31.03 -46.80
CA HIS A 45 14.92 29.69 -46.22
C HIS A 45 16.35 29.41 -45.79
N ALA A 46 17.34 29.86 -46.59
CA ALA A 46 18.76 29.72 -46.27
C ALA A 46 19.19 30.48 -45.00
N LEU A 47 18.43 31.50 -44.58
CA LEU A 47 18.69 32.29 -43.38
C LEU A 47 18.13 31.67 -42.09
N LEU A 48 17.11 30.80 -42.18
CA LEU A 48 16.53 30.16 -40.99
C LEU A 48 17.55 29.26 -40.29
N GLY A 49 17.63 29.37 -38.97
CA GLY A 49 18.59 28.65 -38.12
C GLY A 49 20.03 29.16 -38.22
N LYS A 50 20.31 30.19 -39.03
CA LYS A 50 21.64 30.79 -39.14
C LYS A 50 21.87 31.86 -38.07
N PRO A 51 23.13 32.12 -37.68
CA PRO A 51 23.45 33.18 -36.74
C PRO A 51 23.26 34.57 -37.38
N VAL A 52 22.92 35.54 -36.54
CA VAL A 52 23.00 36.97 -36.84
C VAL A 52 23.65 37.67 -35.65
N THR A 53 24.54 38.62 -35.93
CA THR A 53 25.21 39.44 -34.92
C THR A 53 24.93 40.91 -35.21
N PHE A 54 24.33 41.63 -34.25
CA PHE A 54 24.24 43.08 -34.28
C PHE A 54 25.44 43.67 -33.53
N SER A 55 26.18 44.59 -34.16
CA SER A 55 27.28 45.31 -33.52
C SER A 55 26.80 46.71 -33.16
N LEU A 56 26.74 46.99 -31.86
CA LEU A 56 26.33 48.27 -31.29
C LEU A 56 27.58 49.13 -31.06
N PRO A 57 27.54 50.42 -31.45
CA PRO A 57 28.59 51.35 -31.11
C PRO A 57 28.59 51.60 -29.59
N THR A 58 29.78 51.71 -29.01
CA THR A 58 29.98 52.13 -27.61
C THR A 58 30.67 53.49 -27.58
N ASP A 59 30.42 54.29 -26.54
CA ASP A 59 31.08 55.59 -26.34
C ASP A 59 32.46 55.44 -25.67
N GLY A 60 33.39 56.36 -25.95
CA GLY A 60 34.73 56.41 -25.33
C GLY A 60 35.94 56.11 -26.24
N LEU A 61 37.16 56.37 -25.73
CA LEU A 61 38.44 56.32 -26.47
C LEU A 61 38.79 54.92 -27.04
N MET A 62 38.16 53.86 -26.52
CA MET A 62 38.33 52.45 -26.94
C MET A 62 37.17 51.94 -27.82
N SER A 63 36.20 52.78 -28.16
CA SER A 63 35.00 52.51 -28.98
C SER A 63 35.30 51.74 -30.28
N ALA A 64 36.42 52.06 -30.95
CA ALA A 64 36.81 51.43 -32.22
C ALA A 64 37.43 50.03 -32.06
N LEU A 65 37.78 49.62 -30.83
CA LEU A 65 38.50 48.36 -30.56
C LEU A 65 37.60 47.26 -29.99
N SER A 66 36.45 47.59 -29.39
CA SER A 66 35.53 46.62 -28.77
C SER A 66 34.05 47.08 -28.81
N PRO A 67 33.31 46.88 -29.93
CA PRO A 67 31.87 47.13 -29.97
C PRO A 67 31.11 46.11 -29.10
N ARG A 68 29.90 46.47 -28.65
CA ARG A 68 28.98 45.51 -27.99
C ARG A 68 28.29 44.67 -29.05
N TYR A 69 28.10 43.38 -28.78
CA TYR A 69 27.40 42.47 -29.69
C TYR A 69 26.03 42.05 -29.13
N LEU A 70 25.08 41.80 -30.03
CA LEU A 70 23.89 40.99 -29.79
C LEU A 70 23.86 39.87 -30.83
N ASN A 71 24.24 38.67 -30.41
CA ASN A 71 24.31 37.46 -31.25
C ASN A 71 23.15 36.50 -30.95
N GLY A 72 22.52 35.94 -31.97
CA GLY A 72 21.51 34.89 -31.82
C GLY A 72 21.20 34.15 -33.13
N LYS A 73 20.19 33.29 -33.13
CA LYS A 73 19.75 32.50 -34.30
C LYS A 73 18.45 33.05 -34.87
N ILE A 74 18.37 33.13 -36.20
CA ILE A 74 17.14 33.53 -36.90
C ILE A 74 16.14 32.38 -36.87
N THR A 75 15.08 32.47 -36.07
CA THR A 75 14.06 31.40 -35.95
C THR A 75 12.79 31.68 -36.74
N ARG A 76 12.57 32.94 -37.14
CA ARG A 76 11.49 33.33 -38.04
C ARG A 76 11.95 34.48 -38.93
N ILE A 77 11.47 34.47 -40.17
CA ILE A 77 11.70 35.54 -41.14
C ILE A 77 10.39 35.88 -41.85
N ALA A 78 10.10 37.17 -41.96
CA ALA A 78 9.00 37.69 -42.77
C ALA A 78 9.53 38.81 -43.67
N VAL A 79 8.98 38.94 -44.87
CA VAL A 79 9.38 39.99 -45.81
C VAL A 79 8.15 40.77 -46.26
N ARG A 80 8.26 42.10 -46.22
CA ARG A 80 7.26 43.02 -46.75
C ARG A 80 7.91 44.06 -47.66
N SER A 81 7.16 44.62 -48.61
CA SER A 81 7.60 45.81 -49.34
C SER A 81 7.21 47.06 -48.56
N GLN A 82 8.13 48.00 -48.39
CA GLN A 82 7.87 49.29 -47.75
C GLN A 82 8.62 50.39 -48.49
N GLU A 83 7.96 51.52 -48.74
CA GLU A 83 8.62 52.71 -49.25
C GLU A 83 9.10 53.54 -48.07
N LEU A 84 10.40 53.86 -48.05
CA LEU A 84 11.03 54.70 -47.03
C LEU A 84 11.82 55.79 -47.76
N SER A 85 11.48 57.05 -47.47
CA SER A 85 12.19 58.24 -47.98
C SER A 85 12.40 58.21 -49.50
N GLY A 86 11.36 57.82 -50.25
CA GLY A 86 11.34 57.74 -51.72
C GLY A 86 12.02 56.52 -52.34
N THR A 87 12.51 55.57 -51.54
CA THR A 87 13.09 54.30 -52.02
C THR A 87 12.22 53.12 -51.58
N ARG A 88 11.88 52.23 -52.53
CA ARG A 88 11.20 50.97 -52.22
C ARG A 88 12.20 49.95 -51.69
N TYR A 89 12.03 49.55 -50.43
CA TYR A 89 12.81 48.50 -49.79
C TYR A 89 12.00 47.20 -49.64
N ALA A 90 12.71 46.07 -49.68
CA ALA A 90 12.28 44.82 -49.09
C ALA A 90 12.71 44.81 -47.62
N VAL A 91 11.74 44.83 -46.70
CA VAL A 91 11.97 44.81 -45.26
C VAL A 91 11.91 43.38 -44.76
N TYR A 92 13.04 42.87 -44.30
CA TYR A 92 13.21 41.56 -43.70
C TYR A 92 13.07 41.70 -42.18
N GLN A 93 11.94 41.24 -41.65
CA GLN A 93 11.71 41.16 -40.22
C GLN A 93 12.17 39.79 -39.70
N LEU A 94 13.21 39.80 -38.88
CA LEU A 94 13.83 38.63 -38.26
C LEU A 94 13.36 38.50 -36.81
N THR A 95 12.96 37.30 -36.40
CA THR A 95 12.92 36.92 -34.98
C THR A 95 14.21 36.20 -34.65
N VAL A 96 14.94 36.71 -33.67
CA VAL A 96 16.26 36.25 -33.24
C VAL A 96 16.16 35.74 -31.81
N GLU A 97 16.57 34.49 -31.59
CA GLU A 97 16.46 33.78 -30.32
C GLU A 97 17.79 33.10 -29.95
N PRO A 98 18.06 32.78 -28.66
CA PRO A 98 19.27 32.06 -28.27
C PRO A 98 19.23 30.60 -28.76
N ASP A 99 20.36 29.91 -28.65
CA ASP A 99 20.51 28.48 -28.92
C ASP A 99 19.60 27.58 -28.06
N LEU A 100 18.92 28.13 -27.05
CA LEU A 100 17.82 27.48 -26.31
C LEU A 100 16.53 27.31 -27.11
N TRP A 101 16.38 27.94 -28.29
CA TRP A 101 15.14 27.92 -29.07
C TRP A 101 14.62 26.51 -29.44
N PRO A 102 15.46 25.47 -29.69
CA PRO A 102 14.96 24.12 -29.95
C PRO A 102 14.39 23.47 -28.69
N MET A 103 14.98 23.76 -27.52
CA MET A 103 14.55 23.24 -26.21
C MET A 103 13.18 23.76 -25.77
N ARG A 104 12.66 24.81 -26.41
CA ARG A 104 11.28 25.30 -26.23
C ARG A 104 10.27 24.57 -27.11
N ARG A 105 10.75 23.88 -28.14
CA ARG A 105 9.93 23.25 -29.18
C ARG A 105 9.96 21.73 -29.09
N ASP A 106 10.77 21.17 -28.21
CA ASP A 106 10.78 19.75 -27.92
C ASP A 106 9.81 19.39 -26.78
N ARG A 107 9.61 18.09 -26.58
CA ARG A 107 8.84 17.54 -25.47
C ARG A 107 9.33 16.13 -25.22
N ASN A 108 9.71 15.80 -23.98
CA ASN A 108 10.37 14.53 -23.70
C ASN A 108 9.94 13.88 -22.38
N LEU A 109 10.34 12.63 -22.23
CA LEU A 109 10.10 11.75 -21.08
C LEU A 109 11.42 11.05 -20.75
N ARG A 110 12.09 11.47 -19.68
CA ARG A 110 13.44 10.99 -19.32
C ARG A 110 13.60 10.88 -17.82
N ILE A 111 14.41 9.91 -17.40
CA ILE A 111 14.79 9.71 -16.00
C ILE A 111 16.28 10.03 -15.85
N PHE A 112 16.60 10.91 -14.90
CA PHE A 112 17.94 11.21 -14.44
C PHE A 112 18.12 10.63 -13.03
N GLN A 113 19.24 9.92 -12.82
CA GLN A 113 19.54 9.26 -11.54
C GLN A 113 20.94 9.63 -11.10
N SER A 114 21.09 9.78 -9.78
CA SER A 114 22.37 10.00 -9.10
C SER A 114 23.18 11.17 -9.69
N GLN A 115 22.49 12.28 -10.00
CA GLN A 115 23.09 13.49 -10.57
C GLN A 115 22.65 14.74 -9.81
N THR A 116 23.48 15.78 -9.83
CA THR A 116 23.10 17.11 -9.35
C THR A 116 22.34 17.87 -10.44
N VAL A 117 21.55 18.88 -10.06
CA VAL A 117 20.86 19.74 -11.05
C VAL A 117 21.82 20.37 -12.05
N PRO A 118 22.98 20.96 -11.65
CA PRO A 118 23.96 21.45 -12.62
C PRO A 118 24.42 20.40 -13.64
N GLN A 119 24.61 19.14 -13.22
CA GLN A 119 24.99 18.05 -14.14
C GLN A 119 23.86 17.74 -15.14
N ILE A 120 22.61 17.72 -14.68
CA ILE A 120 21.42 17.51 -15.54
C ILE A 120 21.31 18.66 -16.55
N VAL A 121 21.38 19.91 -16.08
CA VAL A 121 21.30 21.12 -16.91
C VAL A 121 22.40 21.11 -17.96
N GLN A 122 23.67 20.90 -17.56
CA GLN A 122 24.79 20.84 -18.49
C GLN A 122 24.66 19.70 -19.51
N THR A 123 24.13 18.54 -19.11
CA THR A 123 23.89 17.42 -20.02
C THR A 123 22.93 17.83 -21.14
N LEU A 124 21.79 18.44 -20.78
CA LEU A 124 20.81 18.88 -21.77
C LEU A 124 21.33 20.04 -22.63
N LEU A 125 21.94 21.06 -22.03
CA LEU A 125 22.54 22.17 -22.79
C LEU A 125 23.58 21.67 -23.81
N LYS A 126 24.39 20.67 -23.44
CA LYS A 126 25.36 20.05 -24.33
C LYS A 126 24.72 19.27 -25.47
N GLU A 127 23.64 18.52 -25.21
CA GLU A 127 22.89 17.80 -26.26
C GLU A 127 22.34 18.75 -27.33
N TYR A 128 21.99 19.97 -26.95
CA TYR A 128 21.51 21.03 -27.84
C TYR A 128 22.62 21.97 -28.36
N ALA A 129 23.89 21.66 -28.10
CA ALA A 129 25.06 22.45 -28.51
C ALA A 129 25.03 23.92 -28.04
N VAL A 130 24.45 24.18 -26.87
CA VAL A 130 24.44 25.51 -26.24
C VAL A 130 25.82 25.79 -25.63
N ASN A 131 26.42 26.93 -25.94
CA ASN A 131 27.63 27.38 -25.27
C ASN A 131 27.30 27.74 -23.82
N VAL A 132 27.94 27.09 -22.86
CA VAL A 132 27.67 27.28 -21.43
C VAL A 132 28.95 27.58 -20.66
N GLU A 133 28.86 28.56 -19.76
CA GLU A 133 29.84 28.87 -18.74
C GLU A 133 29.17 28.71 -17.37
N THR A 134 29.86 28.06 -16.42
CA THR A 134 29.30 27.81 -15.08
C THR A 134 30.10 28.62 -14.06
N ARG A 135 29.43 29.55 -13.39
CA ARG A 135 29.95 30.33 -12.27
C ARG A 135 29.07 30.05 -11.06
N LEU A 136 29.11 28.84 -10.53
CA LEU A 136 28.29 28.46 -9.37
C LEU A 136 29.20 28.34 -8.14
N ALA A 137 28.81 28.97 -7.03
CA ALA A 137 29.52 28.91 -5.76
C ALA A 137 28.86 27.96 -4.75
N GLY A 138 27.59 27.62 -4.97
CA GLY A 138 26.80 26.74 -4.11
C GLY A 138 27.16 25.25 -4.19
N ASN A 139 26.80 24.51 -3.14
CA ASN A 139 26.81 23.06 -3.14
C ASN A 139 25.42 22.53 -3.48
N TYR A 140 25.34 21.60 -4.43
CA TYR A 140 24.09 21.05 -4.93
C TYR A 140 23.91 19.59 -4.52
N ARG A 141 22.69 19.24 -4.14
CA ARG A 141 22.38 17.86 -3.75
C ARG A 141 22.43 16.92 -4.93
N VAL A 142 22.75 15.66 -4.66
CA VAL A 142 22.59 14.57 -5.62
C VAL A 142 21.15 14.07 -5.56
N TRP A 143 20.44 14.18 -6.68
CA TRP A 143 19.10 13.64 -6.82
C TRP A 143 19.18 12.13 -7.09
N GLU A 144 18.58 11.32 -6.21
CA GLU A 144 18.50 9.86 -6.42
C GLU A 144 17.69 9.55 -7.69
N TYR A 145 16.64 10.34 -7.93
CA TYR A 145 15.67 10.17 -9.01
C TYR A 145 15.04 11.52 -9.36
N CYS A 146 15.08 11.89 -10.64
CA CYS A 146 14.47 13.11 -11.17
C CYS A 146 13.97 12.86 -12.59
N VAL A 147 12.74 13.23 -12.88
CA VAL A 147 12.02 12.87 -14.11
C VAL A 147 11.66 14.13 -14.89
N GLN A 148 12.07 14.18 -16.15
CA GLN A 148 11.47 15.06 -17.14
C GLN A 148 10.18 14.39 -17.62
N TYR A 149 9.01 14.98 -17.35
CA TYR A 149 7.73 14.32 -17.61
C TYR A 149 6.79 15.17 -18.48
N GLN A 150 6.71 14.82 -19.78
CA GLN A 150 5.83 15.46 -20.76
C GLN A 150 5.98 16.99 -20.86
N GLU A 151 7.16 17.49 -20.58
CA GLU A 151 7.53 18.91 -20.60
C GLU A 151 8.65 19.15 -21.62
N SER A 152 8.84 20.40 -22.03
CA SER A 152 9.96 20.77 -22.91
C SER A 152 11.28 20.66 -22.13
N SER A 153 12.41 20.51 -22.84
CA SER A 153 13.71 20.50 -22.20
C SER A 153 14.05 21.83 -21.55
N LEU A 154 13.51 22.96 -22.06
CA LEU A 154 13.67 24.25 -21.39
C LEU A 154 12.89 24.29 -20.07
N ASP A 155 11.60 23.93 -20.07
CA ASP A 155 10.78 23.96 -18.85
C ASP A 155 11.40 23.07 -17.76
N PHE A 156 11.89 21.89 -18.15
CA PHE A 156 12.56 20.97 -17.24
C PHE A 156 13.78 21.58 -16.55
N ILE A 157 14.69 22.22 -17.31
CA ILE A 157 15.86 22.85 -16.69
C ILE A 157 15.48 24.11 -15.91
N SER A 158 14.49 24.88 -16.38
CA SER A 158 14.02 26.11 -15.72
C SER A 158 13.47 25.81 -14.32
N ARG A 159 12.52 24.87 -14.17
CA ARG A 159 11.97 24.54 -12.86
C ARG A 159 13.01 24.00 -11.87
N LEU A 160 14.02 23.28 -12.38
CA LEU A 160 15.11 22.77 -11.54
C LEU A 160 16.05 23.89 -11.10
N MET A 161 16.38 24.81 -11.99
CA MET A 161 17.16 26.01 -11.67
C MET A 161 16.41 26.92 -10.69
N GLU A 162 15.11 27.14 -10.88
CA GLU A 162 14.23 27.90 -9.99
C GLU A 162 14.11 27.29 -8.58
N LEU A 163 14.21 25.95 -8.45
CA LEU A 163 14.23 25.26 -7.17
C LEU A 163 15.58 25.39 -6.47
N GLU A 164 16.67 25.17 -7.21
CA GLU A 164 18.04 25.19 -6.67
C GLU A 164 18.64 26.61 -6.59
N GLY A 165 17.89 27.64 -7.00
CA GLY A 165 18.30 29.05 -6.94
C GLY A 165 19.29 29.45 -8.04
N ILE A 166 19.46 28.63 -9.08
CA ILE A 166 20.30 28.94 -10.23
C ILE A 166 19.54 29.89 -11.15
N TYR A 167 20.26 30.86 -11.70
CA TYR A 167 19.78 31.74 -12.75
C TYR A 167 20.82 31.86 -13.85
N TYR A 168 20.45 32.46 -14.98
CA TYR A 168 21.38 32.63 -16.09
C TYR A 168 21.21 33.94 -16.83
N PHE A 169 22.22 34.33 -17.58
CA PHE A 169 22.17 35.40 -18.57
C PHE A 169 22.98 35.02 -19.81
N PHE A 170 22.92 35.85 -20.85
CA PHE A 170 23.70 35.64 -22.08
C PHE A 170 24.82 36.66 -22.18
N ARG A 171 26.04 36.16 -22.34
CA ARG A 171 27.17 36.98 -22.80
C ARG A 171 27.29 36.85 -24.31
N HIS A 172 27.18 37.97 -25.00
CA HIS A 172 27.29 38.03 -26.45
C HIS A 172 28.70 38.40 -26.89
N GLU A 173 29.20 37.67 -27.87
CA GLU A 173 30.48 37.88 -28.54
C GLU A 173 30.23 38.00 -30.06
N ALA A 174 31.26 38.31 -30.85
CA ALA A 174 31.09 38.60 -32.27
C ALA A 174 30.49 37.41 -33.07
N ASP A 175 30.85 36.19 -32.70
CA ASP A 175 30.54 34.96 -33.43
C ASP A 175 29.61 34.01 -32.67
N LYS A 176 29.35 34.26 -31.39
CA LYS A 176 28.57 33.39 -30.50
C LYS A 176 27.90 34.14 -29.37
N HIS A 177 27.01 33.46 -28.67
CA HIS A 177 26.51 33.85 -27.36
C HIS A 177 26.69 32.69 -26.39
N THR A 178 27.04 32.99 -25.15
CA THR A 178 27.31 32.02 -24.09
C THR A 178 26.30 32.20 -22.97
N LEU A 179 25.60 31.13 -22.60
CA LEU A 179 24.74 31.08 -21.41
C LEU A 179 25.63 30.97 -20.17
N VAL A 180 25.55 31.92 -19.26
CA VAL A 180 26.34 31.94 -18.03
C VAL A 180 25.43 31.59 -16.86
N LEU A 181 25.69 30.47 -16.19
CA LEU A 181 24.97 30.05 -14.98
C LEU A 181 25.57 30.71 -13.74
N CYS A 182 24.72 31.30 -12.90
CA CYS A 182 25.08 31.98 -11.66
C CYS A 182 24.15 31.57 -10.50
N ASP A 183 24.63 31.73 -9.27
CA ASP A 183 23.88 31.52 -8.02
C ASP A 183 24.27 32.52 -6.90
N ALA A 184 25.14 33.50 -7.17
CA ALA A 184 25.57 34.49 -6.16
C ALA A 184 25.95 35.85 -6.80
N PRO A 185 25.89 36.95 -6.03
CA PRO A 185 26.17 38.29 -6.54
C PRO A 185 27.60 38.52 -7.04
N ASP A 186 28.59 37.88 -6.44
CA ASP A 186 30.03 38.04 -6.73
C ASP A 186 30.48 37.43 -8.07
N GLN A 187 29.54 36.85 -8.82
CA GLN A 187 29.78 36.22 -10.13
C GLN A 187 29.50 37.16 -11.31
N HIS A 188 29.01 38.36 -11.01
CA HIS A 188 28.76 39.42 -11.97
C HIS A 188 29.93 40.40 -12.02
N GLN A 189 30.10 41.04 -13.17
CA GLN A 189 31.13 42.05 -13.39
C GLN A 189 30.54 43.19 -14.22
N ALA A 190 31.18 44.35 -14.18
CA ALA A 190 30.77 45.45 -15.02
C ALA A 190 30.98 45.14 -16.50
N PHE A 191 30.14 45.73 -17.36
CA PHE A 191 30.41 45.70 -18.78
C PHE A 191 31.66 46.56 -19.06
N PRO A 192 32.70 46.05 -19.73
CA PRO A 192 33.94 46.80 -19.91
C PRO A 192 33.73 48.17 -20.53
N GLY A 193 34.22 49.23 -19.88
CA GLY A 193 34.03 50.62 -20.29
C GLY A 193 32.75 51.29 -19.81
N TYR A 194 31.89 50.55 -19.08
CA TYR A 194 30.66 51.03 -18.46
C TYR A 194 30.63 50.72 -16.96
N GLU A 195 31.79 50.71 -16.30
CA GLU A 195 31.91 50.53 -14.86
C GLU A 195 31.10 51.58 -14.08
N THR A 196 31.03 52.80 -14.64
CA THR A 196 30.22 53.90 -14.12
C THR A 196 29.36 54.49 -15.24
N ILE A 197 28.08 54.76 -14.98
CA ILE A 197 27.17 55.41 -15.92
C ILE A 197 26.56 56.64 -15.27
N ALA A 198 26.67 57.79 -15.93
CA ALA A 198 26.12 59.05 -15.42
C ALA A 198 24.63 59.18 -15.69
N TYR A 199 23.90 59.72 -14.71
CA TYR A 199 22.57 60.26 -14.92
C TYR A 199 22.68 61.69 -15.46
N HIS A 200 22.08 61.94 -16.62
CA HIS A 200 22.10 63.24 -17.28
C HIS A 200 20.77 63.96 -17.11
N VAL A 201 20.84 65.21 -16.63
CA VAL A 201 19.68 66.10 -16.58
C VAL A 201 19.61 66.88 -17.89
N THR A 202 18.62 66.59 -18.72
CA THR A 202 18.33 67.41 -19.90
C THR A 202 17.78 68.76 -19.45
N GLN A 203 18.59 69.82 -19.53
CA GLN A 203 18.12 71.19 -19.26
C GLN A 203 17.04 71.59 -20.29
N SER A 204 16.07 72.42 -19.88
CA SER A 204 14.99 72.90 -20.78
C SER A 204 15.55 73.44 -22.10
N GLY A 205 15.21 72.78 -23.21
CA GLY A 205 15.65 73.16 -24.57
C GLY A 205 17.05 72.69 -24.99
N GLY A 206 17.75 71.91 -24.16
CA GLY A 206 19.07 71.33 -24.49
C GLY A 206 18.98 69.92 -25.10
N VAL A 207 20.05 69.50 -25.78
CA VAL A 207 20.28 68.12 -26.26
C VAL A 207 21.49 67.57 -25.53
N VAL A 208 21.37 66.38 -24.94
CA VAL A 208 22.51 65.65 -24.36
C VAL A 208 23.07 64.76 -25.45
N THR A 209 24.35 64.95 -25.79
CA THR A 209 25.04 64.17 -26.84
C THR A 209 25.85 63.00 -26.29
N GLU A 210 26.09 62.96 -24.98
CA GLU A 210 26.81 61.88 -24.29
C GLU A 210 25.86 60.72 -23.95
N GLU A 211 26.38 59.49 -23.96
CA GLU A 211 25.65 58.34 -23.45
C GLU A 211 25.39 58.46 -21.93
N GLY A 212 24.23 57.99 -21.46
CA GLY A 212 23.93 57.93 -20.03
C GLY A 212 22.50 57.53 -19.71
N ILE A 213 22.11 57.69 -18.45
CA ILE A 213 20.76 57.42 -17.94
C ILE A 213 19.98 58.73 -17.93
N SER A 214 18.74 58.72 -18.41
CA SER A 214 17.87 59.89 -18.50
C SER A 214 16.61 59.79 -17.64
N GLN A 215 16.23 58.58 -17.24
CA GLN A 215 15.15 58.34 -16.28
C GLN A 215 15.57 57.31 -15.24
N TRP A 216 15.15 57.54 -14.00
CA TRP A 216 15.42 56.67 -12.86
C TRP A 216 14.21 56.67 -11.93
N SER A 217 13.74 55.48 -11.55
CA SER A 217 12.53 55.29 -10.76
C SER A 217 12.69 54.13 -9.80
N LEU A 218 12.47 54.42 -8.51
CA LEU A 218 12.47 53.47 -7.41
C LEU A 218 11.04 52.98 -7.15
N ALA A 219 10.86 51.67 -6.95
CA ALA A 219 9.62 51.07 -6.49
C ALA A 219 9.87 50.07 -5.36
N GLU A 220 9.03 50.14 -4.32
CA GLU A 220 9.02 49.18 -3.21
C GLU A 220 7.67 48.46 -3.14
N SER A 221 7.71 47.16 -2.83
CA SER A 221 6.52 46.30 -2.78
C SER A 221 6.44 45.51 -1.47
N VAL A 222 5.23 45.30 -0.97
CA VAL A 222 5.02 44.45 0.22
C VAL A 222 5.09 42.99 -0.21
N THR A 223 6.03 42.24 0.35
CA THR A 223 6.17 40.80 0.12
C THR A 223 5.89 39.98 1.38
N PRO A 224 5.56 38.68 1.25
CA PRO A 224 5.28 37.83 2.40
C PRO A 224 6.41 37.83 3.43
N GLY A 225 6.01 37.70 4.71
CA GLY A 225 6.90 37.81 5.86
C GLY A 225 7.55 36.48 6.27
N ILE A 226 6.93 35.34 5.95
CA ILE A 226 7.46 34.00 6.25
C ILE A 226 7.18 33.05 5.07
N TYR A 227 8.21 32.31 4.67
CA TYR A 227 8.07 31.12 3.82
C TYR A 227 8.28 29.88 4.68
N SER A 228 7.40 28.89 4.53
CA SER A 228 7.54 27.58 5.18
C SER A 228 7.26 26.45 4.21
N THR A 229 7.97 25.34 4.39
CA THR A 229 7.81 24.15 3.55
C THR A 229 8.09 22.89 4.35
N ASP A 230 7.44 21.79 3.99
CA ASP A 230 7.56 20.52 4.69
C ASP A 230 7.59 19.34 3.69
N ASP A 231 8.05 18.19 4.14
CA ASP A 231 8.08 16.95 3.34
C ASP A 231 8.01 15.69 4.22
N TYR A 232 7.89 14.51 3.61
CA TYR A 232 7.87 13.24 4.32
C TYR A 232 8.88 12.24 3.75
N ASP A 233 9.78 11.76 4.61
CA ASP A 233 10.67 10.64 4.33
C ASP A 233 10.25 9.41 5.15
N PHE A 234 9.79 8.36 4.46
CA PHE A 234 9.40 7.10 5.10
C PHE A 234 10.55 6.38 5.83
N ARG A 235 11.81 6.72 5.53
CA ARG A 235 13.00 6.19 6.22
C ARG A 235 13.17 6.84 7.60
N LYS A 236 12.60 8.03 7.79
CA LYS A 236 12.63 8.84 9.01
C LYS A 236 11.19 9.29 9.37
N PRO A 237 10.23 8.37 9.60
CA PRO A 237 8.80 8.68 9.59
C PRO A 237 8.32 9.63 10.70
N ASN A 238 9.13 9.82 11.75
CA ASN A 238 8.84 10.72 12.87
C ASN A 238 9.72 11.99 12.84
N ALA A 239 10.55 12.17 11.79
CA ALA A 239 11.35 13.39 11.66
C ALA A 239 10.42 14.57 11.35
N TRP A 240 10.59 15.65 12.09
CA TRP A 240 9.91 16.91 11.84
C TRP A 240 10.61 17.63 10.68
N MET A 241 10.08 17.57 9.45
CA MET A 241 10.78 18.07 8.27
C MET A 241 10.47 19.54 7.95
N LEU A 242 9.52 20.18 8.65
CA LEU A 242 9.12 21.57 8.43
C LEU A 242 10.31 22.52 8.57
N GLN A 243 10.54 23.31 7.54
CA GLN A 243 11.51 24.40 7.49
C GLN A 243 10.78 25.72 7.28
N ALA A 244 11.18 26.75 8.03
CA ALA A 244 10.60 28.08 7.91
C ALA A 244 11.70 29.14 7.89
N ARG A 245 11.52 30.18 7.09
CA ARG A 245 12.42 31.33 6.98
C ARG A 245 11.63 32.62 6.98
N GLN A 246 12.08 33.57 7.81
CA GLN A 246 11.53 34.91 7.86
C GLN A 246 12.18 35.79 6.80
N ASN A 247 11.36 36.63 6.16
CA ASN A 247 11.81 37.69 5.28
C ASN A 247 12.02 38.99 6.09
N PRO A 248 13.27 39.44 6.31
CA PRO A 248 13.55 40.60 7.14
C PRO A 248 13.12 41.93 6.48
N ALA A 249 12.92 41.94 5.16
CA ALA A 249 12.50 43.13 4.42
C ALA A 249 10.99 43.39 4.48
N SER A 250 10.19 42.43 4.98
CA SER A 250 8.75 42.61 5.08
C SER A 250 8.38 43.61 6.21
N PRO A 251 7.49 44.59 5.97
CA PRO A 251 7.15 45.63 6.96
C PRO A 251 6.63 45.11 8.31
N VAL A 252 6.09 43.88 8.35
CA VAL A 252 5.78 43.12 9.57
C VAL A 252 5.96 41.62 9.30
N PRO A 253 7.05 40.98 9.78
CA PRO A 253 7.22 39.53 9.65
C PRO A 253 6.05 38.77 10.28
N GLY A 254 5.53 37.73 9.61
CA GLY A 254 4.46 36.87 10.15
C GLY A 254 3.02 37.32 9.89
N SER A 255 2.80 38.47 9.25
CA SER A 255 1.45 38.96 8.91
C SER A 255 0.87 38.29 7.65
N VAL A 256 1.76 37.86 6.75
CA VAL A 256 1.45 37.13 5.52
C VAL A 256 2.45 35.98 5.42
N ASP A 257 1.94 34.77 5.64
CA ASP A 257 2.73 33.54 5.67
C ASP A 257 2.35 32.64 4.48
N VAL A 258 3.37 32.09 3.82
CA VAL A 258 3.19 31.10 2.76
C VAL A 258 3.68 29.74 3.26
N TYR A 259 2.88 28.70 3.02
CA TYR A 259 3.21 27.31 3.32
C TYR A 259 3.04 26.45 2.07
N ASP A 260 4.12 25.78 1.65
CA ASP A 260 4.15 24.92 0.46
C ASP A 260 4.42 23.45 0.81
N TRP A 261 3.60 22.57 0.24
CA TRP A 261 3.73 21.11 0.32
C TRP A 261 3.47 20.43 -1.04
N PRO A 262 4.30 19.45 -1.45
CA PRO A 262 5.54 19.01 -0.81
C PRO A 262 6.73 19.93 -1.15
N GLY A 263 7.72 19.99 -0.28
CA GLY A 263 8.92 20.82 -0.50
C GLY A 263 9.99 20.24 -1.43
N HIS A 264 9.81 19.01 -1.90
CA HIS A 264 10.78 18.27 -2.72
C HIS A 264 12.13 18.06 -2.04
N PHE A 265 12.17 17.66 -0.77
CA PHE A 265 13.40 17.33 -0.06
C PHE A 265 13.27 16.16 0.91
N VAL A 266 14.40 15.52 1.23
CA VAL A 266 14.50 14.37 2.16
C VAL A 266 15.45 14.61 3.33
N ASP A 267 16.19 15.72 3.28
CA ASP A 267 17.13 16.14 4.33
C ASP A 267 16.88 17.61 4.68
N HIS A 268 17.03 17.93 5.97
CA HIS A 268 16.78 19.26 6.52
C HIS A 268 17.57 20.38 5.84
N SER A 269 18.85 20.14 5.54
CA SER A 269 19.72 21.15 4.91
C SER A 269 19.23 21.59 3.52
N HIS A 270 18.58 20.68 2.78
CA HIS A 270 17.98 21.01 1.48
C HIS A 270 16.73 21.88 1.68
N GLY A 271 15.85 21.50 2.62
CA GLY A 271 14.66 22.30 2.93
C GLY A 271 15.01 23.71 3.44
N GLU A 272 16.07 23.84 4.26
CA GLU A 272 16.58 25.13 4.73
C GLU A 272 17.09 26.00 3.57
N SER A 273 17.74 25.39 2.58
CA SER A 273 18.24 26.06 1.39
C SER A 273 17.09 26.52 0.47
N TYR A 274 16.08 25.67 0.23
CA TYR A 274 14.93 26.02 -0.61
C TYR A 274 14.06 27.10 0.05
N ALA A 275 13.87 27.05 1.37
CA ALA A 275 13.19 28.11 2.11
C ALA A 275 13.94 29.44 2.03
N ARG A 276 15.28 29.43 2.08
CA ARG A 276 16.11 30.62 1.86
C ARG A 276 15.95 31.16 0.44
N ILE A 277 16.05 30.31 -0.58
CA ILE A 277 15.91 30.73 -1.99
C ILE A 277 14.54 31.38 -2.24
N ARG A 278 13.46 30.81 -1.71
CA ARG A 278 12.11 31.37 -1.83
C ARG A 278 11.97 32.72 -1.12
N GLN A 279 12.62 32.89 0.02
CA GLN A 279 12.68 34.17 0.71
C GLN A 279 13.51 35.21 -0.07
N GLU A 280 14.64 34.81 -0.67
CA GLU A 280 15.50 35.68 -1.49
C GLU A 280 14.75 36.19 -2.75
N VAL A 281 13.85 35.39 -3.34
CA VAL A 281 12.95 35.85 -4.43
C VAL A 281 12.14 37.08 -3.98
N TRP A 282 11.51 37.01 -2.81
CA TRP A 282 10.74 38.13 -2.27
C TRP A 282 11.59 39.32 -1.83
N GLN A 283 12.84 39.07 -1.43
CA GLN A 283 13.77 40.15 -1.13
C GLN A 283 14.14 40.92 -2.41
N ALA A 284 14.33 40.23 -3.53
CA ALA A 284 14.57 40.85 -4.82
C ALA A 284 13.33 41.58 -5.37
N GLU A 285 12.12 41.08 -5.09
CA GLU A 285 10.85 41.73 -5.48
C GLU A 285 10.52 42.96 -4.62
N HIS A 286 10.93 42.97 -3.34
CA HIS A 286 10.66 44.05 -2.41
C HIS A 286 11.21 45.39 -2.89
N HIS A 287 12.38 45.40 -3.53
CA HIS A 287 13.08 46.60 -3.96
C HIS A 287 13.46 46.49 -5.44
N SER A 288 12.74 47.20 -6.31
CA SER A 288 12.97 47.20 -7.75
C SER A 288 13.27 48.62 -8.24
N VAL A 289 14.35 48.77 -9.00
CA VAL A 289 14.71 50.05 -9.62
C VAL A 289 14.59 49.92 -11.13
N SER A 290 14.02 50.90 -11.79
CA SER A 290 13.88 50.94 -13.25
C SER A 290 14.36 52.27 -13.81
N GLY A 291 14.77 52.26 -15.07
CA GLY A 291 15.26 53.46 -15.73
C GLY A 291 15.24 53.35 -17.25
N SER A 292 15.57 54.46 -17.90
CA SER A 292 15.82 54.50 -19.33
C SER A 292 17.05 55.35 -19.64
N GLY A 293 17.73 55.02 -20.72
CA GLY A 293 18.98 55.68 -21.12
C GLY A 293 19.47 55.27 -22.50
N THR A 294 20.60 55.85 -22.90
CA THR A 294 21.28 55.62 -24.19
C THR A 294 22.59 54.85 -24.05
N ALA A 295 23.06 54.62 -22.82
CA ALA A 295 24.30 53.89 -22.56
C ALA A 295 24.23 52.45 -23.05
N THR A 296 24.94 52.13 -24.12
CA THR A 296 24.81 50.84 -24.81
C THR A 296 25.45 49.69 -24.03
N GLY A 297 26.20 49.94 -22.96
CA GLY A 297 26.71 48.92 -22.05
C GLY A 297 25.68 48.31 -21.08
N ILE A 298 24.47 48.87 -20.98
CA ILE A 298 23.41 48.35 -20.09
C ILE A 298 22.89 47.01 -20.63
N ALA A 299 23.28 45.92 -19.97
CA ALA A 299 23.04 44.55 -20.41
C ALA A 299 22.74 43.62 -19.21
N PRO A 300 21.73 42.73 -19.27
CA PRO A 300 21.44 41.82 -18.17
C PRO A 300 22.63 40.95 -17.77
N GLY A 301 22.81 40.77 -16.47
CA GLY A 301 23.93 40.01 -15.90
C GLY A 301 25.24 40.79 -15.73
N PHE A 302 25.28 42.06 -16.12
CA PHE A 302 26.38 42.98 -15.84
C PHE A 302 26.00 43.99 -14.75
N THR A 303 27.01 44.46 -14.02
CA THR A 303 26.87 45.53 -13.03
C THR A 303 27.27 46.89 -13.59
N PHE A 304 26.80 47.97 -12.96
CA PHE A 304 27.36 49.31 -13.14
C PHE A 304 27.12 50.15 -11.89
N ALA A 305 27.97 51.15 -11.65
CA ALA A 305 27.72 52.17 -10.64
C ALA A 305 27.06 53.41 -11.27
N ILE A 306 25.91 53.83 -10.74
CA ILE A 306 25.27 55.08 -11.15
C ILE A 306 25.89 56.26 -10.41
N ILE A 307 26.20 57.33 -11.16
CA ILE A 307 26.66 58.61 -10.61
C ILE A 307 25.70 59.72 -11.00
N ASN A 308 25.59 60.74 -10.14
CA ASN A 308 24.63 61.86 -10.27
C ASN A 308 23.16 61.43 -10.26
N ALA A 309 22.84 60.32 -9.59
CA ALA A 309 21.45 59.84 -9.48
C ALA A 309 20.50 60.94 -8.93
N PRO A 310 19.21 60.97 -9.34
CA PRO A 310 18.26 62.01 -8.90
C PRO A 310 18.13 62.13 -7.38
N HIS A 311 18.23 61.00 -6.67
CA HIS A 311 18.36 60.95 -5.23
C HIS A 311 19.77 60.50 -4.85
N PHE A 312 20.43 61.25 -3.98
CA PHE A 312 21.82 60.98 -3.62
C PHE A 312 22.02 59.58 -3.02
N SER A 313 21.03 59.07 -2.28
CA SER A 313 21.01 57.70 -1.71
C SER A 313 21.08 56.59 -2.74
N ASP A 314 20.74 56.88 -4.00
CA ASP A 314 20.65 55.89 -5.07
C ASP A 314 21.99 55.78 -5.83
N ASN A 315 23.00 56.57 -5.47
CA ASN A 315 24.35 56.37 -6.01
C ASN A 315 24.93 55.09 -5.40
N GLY A 316 25.09 54.06 -6.22
CA GLY A 316 25.52 52.74 -5.79
C GLY A 316 25.76 51.83 -6.99
N GLU A 317 26.16 50.61 -6.70
CA GLU A 317 26.34 49.57 -7.71
C GLU A 317 25.05 48.75 -7.87
N TYR A 318 24.67 48.51 -9.12
CA TYR A 318 23.44 47.82 -9.47
C TYR A 318 23.72 46.73 -10.50
N LEU A 319 23.05 45.59 -10.35
CA LEU A 319 22.98 44.49 -11.30
C LEU A 319 21.80 44.72 -12.26
N VAL A 320 22.05 44.71 -13.56
CA VAL A 320 20.98 44.75 -14.56
C VAL A 320 20.25 43.41 -14.60
N THR A 321 18.96 43.41 -14.27
CA THR A 321 18.11 42.22 -14.29
C THR A 321 17.32 42.09 -15.59
N SER A 322 17.00 43.21 -16.24
CA SER A 322 16.30 43.24 -17.53
C SER A 322 16.73 44.45 -18.36
N ALA A 323 16.77 44.30 -19.68
CA ALA A 323 16.99 45.39 -20.63
C ALA A 323 16.09 45.18 -21.86
N THR A 324 15.33 46.20 -22.20
CA THR A 324 14.47 46.28 -23.38
C THR A 324 15.03 47.31 -24.34
N TYR A 325 15.37 46.86 -25.54
CA TYR A 325 15.99 47.66 -26.57
C TYR A 325 14.94 48.27 -27.48
N ASP A 326 15.13 49.54 -27.82
CA ASP A 326 14.40 50.25 -28.85
C ASP A 326 15.40 51.01 -29.73
N PHE A 327 15.93 50.28 -30.71
CA PHE A 327 16.97 50.75 -31.60
C PHE A 327 16.43 51.05 -33.00
N ALA A 328 16.81 52.20 -33.54
CA ALA A 328 16.52 52.59 -34.92
C ALA A 328 17.69 53.39 -35.49
N GLU A 329 18.02 53.15 -36.77
CA GLU A 329 18.99 53.96 -37.50
C GLU A 329 18.29 54.83 -38.55
N ASN A 330 18.85 56.02 -38.78
CA ASN A 330 18.38 56.93 -39.81
C ASN A 330 18.39 56.31 -41.21
N SER A 331 17.60 56.83 -42.15
CA SER A 331 17.50 56.20 -43.47
C SER A 331 18.82 56.26 -44.24
N TYR A 332 18.96 55.33 -45.19
CA TYR A 332 20.12 55.27 -46.09
C TYR A 332 19.97 56.21 -47.30
N ALA A 333 18.97 57.10 -47.29
CA ALA A 333 18.69 58.07 -48.36
C ALA A 333 19.23 59.47 -48.00
N SER A 334 19.85 60.15 -48.96
CA SER A 334 20.34 61.52 -48.77
C SER A 334 19.18 62.53 -48.68
N GLY A 335 19.15 63.35 -47.62
CA GLY A 335 18.17 64.44 -47.44
C GLY A 335 17.03 64.13 -46.47
N ASP A 336 17.07 62.97 -45.79
CA ASP A 336 16.12 62.61 -44.74
C ASP A 336 16.56 63.13 -43.36
N THR A 337 15.59 63.54 -42.54
CA THR A 337 15.80 64.10 -41.19
C THR A 337 15.44 63.13 -40.07
N GLY A 338 15.36 61.83 -40.37
CA GLY A 338 15.10 60.80 -39.36
C GLY A 338 16.23 60.72 -38.32
N ASP A 339 15.88 60.72 -37.04
CA ASP A 339 16.84 60.57 -35.93
C ASP A 339 17.19 59.09 -35.69
N SER A 340 18.47 58.81 -35.43
CA SER A 340 18.88 57.53 -34.85
C SER A 340 18.46 57.48 -33.37
N ARG A 341 17.98 56.32 -32.93
CA ARG A 341 17.46 56.11 -31.57
C ARG A 341 18.13 54.89 -30.98
N HIS A 342 18.82 55.04 -29.85
CA HIS A 342 19.47 53.95 -29.11
C HIS A 342 18.95 53.86 -27.68
N ASN A 343 17.62 53.73 -27.52
CA ASN A 343 17.02 53.76 -26.19
C ASN A 343 17.02 52.36 -25.56
N ILE A 344 17.39 52.30 -24.28
CA ILE A 344 17.34 51.10 -23.44
C ILE A 344 16.47 51.41 -22.23
N HIS A 345 15.39 50.65 -22.05
CA HIS A 345 14.64 50.62 -20.79
C HIS A 345 15.11 49.44 -19.98
N PHE A 346 15.43 49.62 -18.70
CA PHE A 346 16.05 48.58 -17.90
C PHE A 346 15.49 48.51 -16.49
N THR A 347 15.65 47.33 -15.89
CA THR A 347 15.39 47.09 -14.47
C THR A 347 16.71 46.65 -13.84
N VAL A 348 16.98 47.16 -12.65
CA VAL A 348 18.16 46.79 -11.87
C VAL A 348 17.82 46.46 -10.42
N LEU A 349 18.72 45.72 -9.80
CA LEU A 349 18.71 45.37 -8.39
C LEU A 349 20.04 45.85 -7.77
N PRO A 350 20.09 46.36 -6.53
CA PRO A 350 21.36 46.66 -5.87
C PRO A 350 22.27 45.43 -5.91
N SER A 351 23.56 45.60 -6.24
CA SER A 351 24.48 44.47 -6.45
C SER A 351 24.70 43.61 -5.21
N SER A 352 24.38 44.13 -4.02
CA SER A 352 24.44 43.40 -2.76
C SER A 352 23.25 42.45 -2.51
N VAL A 353 22.15 42.59 -3.25
CA VAL A 353 20.97 41.73 -3.11
C VAL A 353 21.09 40.55 -4.05
N THR A 354 20.94 39.35 -3.51
CA THR A 354 20.98 38.11 -4.29
C THR A 354 19.73 37.99 -5.16
N TYR A 355 19.92 37.97 -6.48
CA TYR A 355 18.85 37.65 -7.41
C TYR A 355 18.49 36.17 -7.36
N ARG A 356 17.19 35.86 -7.35
CA ARG A 356 16.64 34.52 -7.55
C ARG A 356 15.50 34.57 -8.54
N THR A 357 15.43 33.57 -9.42
CA THR A 357 14.31 33.41 -10.34
C THR A 357 13.05 33.04 -9.57
N PRO A 358 11.91 33.74 -9.77
CA PRO A 358 10.64 33.30 -9.23
C PRO A 358 10.24 31.92 -9.79
N PRO A 359 9.53 31.06 -9.01
CA PRO A 359 9.09 29.74 -9.46
C PRO A 359 7.90 29.83 -10.42
N GLU A 360 8.13 30.30 -11.64
CA GLU A 360 7.10 30.44 -12.67
C GLU A 360 6.86 29.14 -13.44
N THR A 361 7.89 28.29 -13.58
CA THR A 361 7.79 27.07 -14.37
C THR A 361 7.08 25.99 -13.56
N PRO A 362 5.89 25.51 -14.00
CA PRO A 362 5.11 24.56 -13.21
C PRO A 362 5.83 23.22 -13.09
N TRP A 363 5.77 22.62 -11.90
CA TRP A 363 6.21 21.24 -11.73
C TRP A 363 5.28 20.29 -12.51
N PRO A 364 5.81 19.35 -13.31
CA PRO A 364 4.98 18.43 -14.08
C PRO A 364 4.15 17.54 -13.16
N LYS A 365 2.94 17.21 -13.60
CA LYS A 365 2.04 16.30 -12.88
C LYS A 365 1.60 15.15 -13.77
N THR A 366 1.54 13.97 -13.18
CA THR A 366 0.83 12.82 -13.74
C THR A 366 -0.67 12.97 -13.46
N HIS A 367 -1.52 12.48 -14.37
CA HIS A 367 -2.98 12.57 -14.25
C HIS A 367 -3.66 11.25 -13.86
N GLY A 368 -2.87 10.25 -13.47
CA GLY A 368 -3.38 8.94 -13.06
C GLY A 368 -2.29 7.88 -13.03
N PRO A 369 -2.65 6.67 -12.53
CA PRO A 369 -1.71 5.57 -12.45
C PRO A 369 -1.31 5.08 -13.84
N GLN A 370 -0.10 4.53 -13.91
CA GLN A 370 0.47 3.91 -15.10
C GLN A 370 0.80 2.47 -14.81
N THR A 371 1.06 1.67 -15.84
CA THR A 371 1.68 0.35 -15.64
C THR A 371 3.16 0.40 -15.95
N ALA A 372 3.92 -0.44 -15.26
CA ALA A 372 5.36 -0.61 -15.45
C ALA A 372 5.74 -2.07 -15.26
N LYS A 373 6.86 -2.48 -15.86
CA LYS A 373 7.39 -3.83 -15.69
C LYS A 373 8.42 -3.84 -14.58
N VAL A 374 8.34 -4.79 -13.66
CA VAL A 374 9.36 -4.97 -12.61
C VAL A 374 10.66 -5.48 -13.24
N VAL A 375 11.78 -4.90 -12.84
CA VAL A 375 13.11 -5.21 -13.38
C VAL A 375 14.11 -5.48 -12.25
N GLY A 376 15.17 -6.20 -12.59
CA GLY A 376 16.26 -6.54 -11.68
C GLY A 376 17.51 -6.97 -12.45
N PRO A 377 18.59 -7.33 -11.74
CA PRO A 377 19.82 -7.81 -12.36
C PRO A 377 19.57 -9.07 -13.19
N LYS A 378 20.40 -9.28 -14.21
CA LYS A 378 20.30 -10.46 -15.08
C LYS A 378 20.38 -11.75 -14.25
N GLY A 379 19.40 -12.62 -14.42
CA GLY A 379 19.33 -13.93 -13.75
C GLY A 379 18.59 -13.94 -12.42
N GLU A 380 18.20 -12.79 -11.87
CA GLU A 380 17.39 -12.73 -10.65
C GLU A 380 15.90 -12.70 -10.97
N SER A 381 15.14 -13.61 -10.35
CA SER A 381 13.68 -13.63 -10.42
C SER A 381 13.00 -12.72 -9.39
N ILE A 382 13.71 -12.30 -8.35
CA ILE A 382 13.22 -11.43 -7.27
C ILE A 382 14.32 -10.44 -6.92
N TRP A 383 14.03 -9.14 -7.02
CA TRP A 383 14.96 -8.06 -6.69
C TRP A 383 14.28 -7.04 -5.77
N THR A 384 14.65 -7.07 -4.48
CA THR A 384 14.03 -6.23 -3.45
C THR A 384 15.05 -5.78 -2.41
N ASP A 385 14.75 -4.68 -1.71
CA ASP A 385 15.55 -4.20 -0.60
C ASP A 385 14.91 -4.46 0.78
N ARG A 386 15.53 -3.96 1.85
CA ARG A 386 15.06 -4.09 3.25
C ARG A 386 13.65 -3.53 3.53
N TYR A 387 13.10 -2.73 2.63
CA TYR A 387 11.78 -2.11 2.76
C TYR A 387 10.73 -2.79 1.87
N GLY A 388 11.08 -3.87 1.16
CA GLY A 388 10.18 -4.54 0.23
C GLY A 388 9.95 -3.75 -1.07
N ARG A 389 10.86 -2.81 -1.41
CA ARG A 389 10.78 -1.99 -2.63
C ARG A 389 11.29 -2.79 -3.82
N VAL A 390 10.81 -2.48 -5.01
CA VAL A 390 11.30 -3.06 -6.27
C VAL A 390 11.72 -1.96 -7.23
N LYS A 391 12.41 -2.33 -8.32
CA LYS A 391 12.69 -1.42 -9.43
C LYS A 391 11.80 -1.74 -10.61
N VAL A 392 11.48 -0.72 -11.40
CA VAL A 392 10.55 -0.83 -12.54
C VAL A 392 11.13 -0.19 -13.79
N LYS A 393 10.64 -0.61 -14.95
CA LYS A 393 10.83 0.08 -16.22
C LYS A 393 9.47 0.57 -16.71
N PHE A 394 9.33 1.87 -16.83
CA PHE A 394 8.15 2.49 -17.43
C PHE A 394 8.13 2.28 -18.95
N HIS A 395 6.94 2.20 -19.53
CA HIS A 395 6.77 1.96 -20.97
C HIS A 395 7.27 3.11 -21.85
N TRP A 396 7.19 4.34 -21.34
CA TRP A 396 7.66 5.54 -22.02
C TRP A 396 9.18 5.76 -21.90
N ASP A 397 9.87 5.03 -21.01
CA ASP A 397 11.32 5.18 -20.86
C ASP A 397 12.05 4.43 -21.99
N ARG A 398 12.48 5.24 -22.96
CA ARG A 398 13.22 4.78 -24.15
C ARG A 398 14.72 4.59 -23.89
N LEU A 399 15.27 5.18 -22.83
CA LEU A 399 16.71 5.19 -22.55
C LEU A 399 17.09 4.11 -21.54
N ALA A 400 16.15 3.62 -20.73
CA ALA A 400 16.40 2.51 -19.82
C ALA A 400 16.76 1.21 -20.55
N LYS A 401 17.80 0.55 -20.03
CA LYS A 401 18.28 -0.77 -20.46
C LYS A 401 17.29 -1.89 -20.14
N GLY A 402 16.38 -1.68 -19.19
CA GLY A 402 15.45 -2.70 -18.70
C GLY A 402 16.09 -3.64 -17.66
N ASP A 403 17.14 -3.19 -16.98
CA ASP A 403 17.80 -3.86 -15.85
C ASP A 403 17.56 -3.06 -14.55
N ASP A 404 18.31 -3.38 -13.49
CA ASP A 404 18.25 -2.73 -12.18
C ASP A 404 18.73 -1.26 -12.17
N THR A 405 19.13 -0.70 -13.31
CA THR A 405 19.42 0.74 -13.45
C THR A 405 18.25 1.54 -14.03
N SER A 406 17.12 0.91 -14.33
CA SER A 406 15.99 1.58 -15.02
C SER A 406 15.23 2.58 -14.15
N SER A 407 15.21 2.41 -12.82
CA SER A 407 14.52 3.32 -11.90
C SER A 407 15.16 3.35 -10.52
N CYS A 408 14.66 4.28 -9.69
CA CYS A 408 14.83 4.24 -8.25
C CYS A 408 14.10 3.05 -7.61
N TRP A 409 14.30 2.88 -6.31
CA TRP A 409 13.54 1.93 -5.51
C TRP A 409 12.11 2.43 -5.25
N VAL A 410 11.13 1.72 -5.82
CA VAL A 410 9.71 2.04 -5.72
C VAL A 410 9.05 1.23 -4.60
N ARG A 411 8.36 1.90 -3.68
CA ARG A 411 7.60 1.23 -2.61
C ARG A 411 6.42 0.47 -3.17
N VAL A 412 6.08 -0.65 -2.53
CA VAL A 412 4.99 -1.54 -2.93
C VAL A 412 3.90 -1.49 -1.87
N SER A 413 2.69 -1.10 -2.27
CA SER A 413 1.50 -1.19 -1.45
C SER A 413 1.23 -2.65 -1.09
N SER A 414 0.84 -2.88 0.17
CA SER A 414 0.52 -4.20 0.70
C SER A 414 -0.94 -4.20 1.16
N ALA A 415 -1.63 -5.32 0.98
CA ALA A 415 -3.03 -5.45 1.43
C ALA A 415 -3.20 -5.21 2.93
N TRP A 416 -2.15 -5.46 3.73
CA TRP A 416 -2.11 -5.17 5.16
C TRP A 416 -0.66 -4.92 5.60
N ALA A 417 -0.37 -3.75 6.17
CA ALA A 417 0.96 -3.39 6.68
C ALA A 417 0.87 -2.77 8.08
N GLY A 418 1.43 -3.46 9.09
CA GLY A 418 1.52 -3.00 10.48
C GLY A 418 2.96 -2.97 10.99
N GLN A 419 3.14 -2.57 12.26
CA GLN A 419 4.45 -2.50 12.90
C GLN A 419 4.98 -3.92 13.23
N GLY A 420 5.67 -4.55 12.28
CA GLY A 420 6.25 -5.89 12.44
C GLY A 420 5.29 -7.05 12.13
N PHE A 421 4.12 -6.77 11.54
CA PHE A 421 3.14 -7.77 11.11
C PHE A 421 2.39 -7.29 9.86
N GLY A 422 1.78 -8.20 9.11
CA GLY A 422 1.01 -7.88 7.91
C GLY A 422 1.19 -8.91 6.80
N GLY A 423 0.69 -8.58 5.60
CA GLY A 423 0.87 -9.37 4.40
C GLY A 423 1.98 -8.81 3.52
N VAL A 424 2.96 -9.63 3.15
CA VAL A 424 4.04 -9.24 2.24
C VAL A 424 4.02 -10.15 1.03
N GLN A 425 3.82 -9.55 -0.14
CA GLN A 425 3.96 -10.20 -1.42
C GLN A 425 4.90 -9.31 -2.22
N ILE A 426 6.09 -9.77 -2.59
CA ILE A 426 7.03 -8.95 -3.36
C ILE A 426 6.77 -9.19 -4.86
N PRO A 427 6.58 -8.14 -5.70
CA PRO A 427 6.52 -8.28 -7.14
C PRO A 427 7.81 -8.92 -7.67
N ARG A 428 7.69 -9.89 -8.59
CA ARG A 428 8.84 -10.55 -9.22
C ARG A 428 9.28 -9.82 -10.47
N VAL A 429 10.52 -10.05 -10.88
CA VAL A 429 11.03 -9.53 -12.15
C VAL A 429 10.14 -10.04 -13.29
N ASN A 430 9.76 -9.13 -14.20
CA ASN A 430 8.77 -9.29 -15.26
C ASN A 430 7.29 -9.21 -14.87
N ASP A 431 6.94 -9.10 -13.59
CA ASP A 431 5.55 -8.79 -13.21
C ASP A 431 5.17 -7.40 -13.73
N GLU A 432 3.91 -7.24 -14.14
CA GLU A 432 3.34 -5.93 -14.44
C GLU A 432 2.67 -5.35 -13.20
N VAL A 433 3.09 -4.14 -12.84
CA VAL A 433 2.63 -3.42 -11.66
C VAL A 433 1.94 -2.12 -12.06
N VAL A 434 0.97 -1.69 -11.25
CA VAL A 434 0.31 -0.40 -11.37
C VAL A 434 1.03 0.59 -10.45
N VAL A 435 1.57 1.65 -11.02
CA VAL A 435 2.34 2.70 -10.36
C VAL A 435 1.53 3.98 -10.35
N ASP A 436 1.24 4.49 -9.16
CA ASP A 436 0.73 5.84 -8.93
C ASP A 436 1.86 6.76 -8.46
N PHE A 437 1.60 8.05 -8.43
CA PHE A 437 2.60 9.07 -8.12
C PHE A 437 2.08 9.96 -6.98
N ILE A 438 2.81 10.04 -5.87
CA ILE A 438 2.35 10.80 -4.70
C ILE A 438 2.20 12.28 -5.08
N ASN A 439 1.02 12.86 -4.85
CA ASN A 439 0.63 14.21 -5.31
C ASN A 439 0.70 14.42 -6.84
N GLY A 440 0.72 13.33 -7.61
CA GLY A 440 0.96 13.36 -9.04
C GLY A 440 2.40 13.71 -9.43
N ASP A 441 3.34 13.75 -8.48
CA ASP A 441 4.75 14.10 -8.73
C ASP A 441 5.49 12.92 -9.41
N PRO A 442 5.95 13.04 -10.66
CA PRO A 442 6.62 11.96 -11.39
C PRO A 442 7.90 11.46 -10.69
N ASP A 443 8.48 12.24 -9.79
CA ASP A 443 9.65 11.86 -8.99
C ASP A 443 9.31 10.93 -7.81
N ARG A 444 8.02 10.72 -7.52
CA ARG A 444 7.54 9.97 -6.35
C ARG A 444 6.65 8.78 -6.72
N PRO A 445 7.17 7.79 -7.45
CA PRO A 445 6.41 6.59 -7.80
C PRO A 445 6.10 5.72 -6.56
N LEU A 446 4.91 5.12 -6.56
CA LEU A 446 4.43 4.16 -5.58
C LEU A 446 3.63 3.07 -6.30
N ILE A 447 4.01 1.80 -6.14
CA ILE A 447 3.24 0.69 -6.69
C ILE A 447 1.99 0.50 -5.84
N ILE A 448 0.81 0.62 -6.43
CA ILE A 448 -0.49 0.50 -5.76
C ILE A 448 -1.24 -0.78 -6.11
N GLY A 449 -0.80 -1.51 -7.13
CA GLY A 449 -1.50 -2.71 -7.60
C GLY A 449 -0.68 -3.56 -8.56
N ARG A 450 -1.29 -4.64 -9.03
CA ARG A 450 -0.73 -5.57 -10.00
C ARG A 450 -1.81 -5.98 -10.97
N VAL A 451 -1.40 -6.29 -12.19
CA VAL A 451 -2.30 -6.74 -13.24
C VAL A 451 -1.69 -7.94 -13.96
N TYR A 452 -2.56 -8.87 -14.38
CA TYR A 452 -2.17 -9.94 -15.30
C TYR A 452 -2.19 -9.41 -16.74
N ASN A 453 -1.44 -10.06 -17.62
CA ASN A 453 -1.38 -9.78 -19.05
C ASN A 453 -1.11 -11.08 -19.83
N GLU A 454 -1.00 -11.02 -21.16
CA GLU A 454 -0.78 -12.21 -22.01
C GLU A 454 0.52 -12.98 -21.71
N ALA A 455 1.56 -12.31 -21.21
CA ALA A 455 2.80 -12.97 -20.81
C ALA A 455 2.71 -13.57 -19.40
N SER A 456 1.83 -13.01 -18.56
CA SER A 456 1.62 -13.38 -17.17
C SER A 456 0.13 -13.57 -16.93
N MET A 457 -0.40 -14.72 -17.38
CA MET A 457 -1.82 -15.04 -17.24
C MET A 457 -2.21 -15.38 -15.79
N PRO A 458 -3.48 -15.20 -15.40
CA PRO A 458 -4.00 -15.65 -14.11
C PRO A 458 -3.72 -17.14 -13.86
N PRO A 459 -3.56 -17.58 -12.60
CA PRO A 459 -3.21 -18.96 -12.27
C PRO A 459 -4.33 -19.98 -12.59
N TRP A 460 -5.57 -19.50 -12.74
CA TRP A 460 -6.74 -20.32 -13.02
C TRP A 460 -7.21 -20.11 -14.46
N ALA A 461 -7.74 -21.17 -15.08
CA ALA A 461 -8.20 -21.15 -16.46
C ALA A 461 -9.50 -20.34 -16.61
N LEU A 462 -9.39 -19.02 -16.71
CA LEU A 462 -10.53 -18.12 -16.91
C LEU A 462 -10.97 -18.09 -18.39
N PRO A 463 -12.29 -17.95 -18.67
CA PRO A 463 -13.38 -17.74 -17.72
C PRO A 463 -13.96 -19.04 -17.11
N ALA A 464 -13.49 -20.22 -17.51
CA ALA A 464 -14.05 -21.50 -17.07
C ALA A 464 -13.98 -21.71 -15.54
N ALA A 465 -12.94 -21.17 -14.89
CA ALA A 465 -12.72 -21.20 -13.46
C ALA A 465 -13.18 -19.91 -12.72
N ALA A 466 -14.22 -19.23 -13.21
CA ALA A 466 -14.67 -17.95 -12.63
C ALA A 466 -15.13 -18.01 -11.17
N THR A 467 -15.51 -19.20 -10.66
CA THR A 467 -15.89 -19.44 -9.26
C THR A 467 -14.70 -19.76 -8.34
N GLN A 468 -13.47 -19.79 -8.88
CA GLN A 468 -12.26 -20.07 -8.10
C GLN A 468 -11.59 -18.77 -7.64
N MET A 469 -11.21 -18.75 -6.37
CA MET A 469 -10.41 -17.67 -5.78
C MET A 469 -9.32 -18.21 -4.87
N GLY A 470 -8.29 -17.40 -4.61
CA GLY A 470 -7.27 -17.74 -3.62
C GLY A 470 -5.86 -17.31 -4.00
N PHE A 471 -4.88 -17.94 -3.36
CA PHE A 471 -3.46 -17.65 -3.49
C PHE A 471 -2.72 -18.86 -4.05
N LEU A 472 -1.97 -18.64 -5.13
CA LEU A 472 -1.03 -19.61 -5.67
C LEU A 472 0.36 -18.98 -5.69
N SER A 473 1.28 -19.56 -4.91
CA SER A 473 2.69 -19.14 -4.90
C SER A 473 3.50 -19.95 -5.92
N ARG A 474 4.79 -19.62 -6.03
CA ARG A 474 5.73 -20.37 -6.84
C ARG A 474 7.06 -20.47 -6.10
N SER A 475 7.68 -21.65 -6.05
CA SER A 475 9.07 -21.77 -5.60
C SER A 475 9.97 -20.80 -6.38
N LYS A 476 11.01 -20.25 -5.74
CA LYS A 476 11.99 -19.42 -6.48
C LYS A 476 12.55 -20.27 -7.62
N ASP A 477 12.46 -19.77 -8.84
CA ASP A 477 12.94 -20.43 -10.07
C ASP A 477 12.24 -21.78 -10.39
N GLY A 478 11.04 -22.00 -9.85
CA GLY A 478 10.26 -23.23 -10.03
C GLY A 478 9.25 -23.21 -11.19
N THR A 479 8.69 -24.38 -11.50
CA THR A 479 7.64 -24.60 -12.52
C THR A 479 6.24 -24.55 -11.92
N ALA A 480 5.19 -24.64 -12.76
CA ALA A 480 3.79 -24.64 -12.33
C ALA A 480 3.47 -25.66 -11.24
N ASP A 481 4.20 -26.78 -11.22
CA ASP A 481 4.01 -27.87 -10.26
C ASP A 481 4.68 -27.62 -8.90
N THR A 482 5.45 -26.54 -8.76
CA THR A 482 6.22 -26.22 -7.54
C THR A 482 5.63 -25.02 -6.79
N ALA A 483 4.55 -25.26 -6.06
CA ALA A 483 3.70 -24.21 -5.49
C ALA A 483 3.10 -24.57 -4.14
N ASN A 484 2.96 -23.57 -3.26
CA ASN A 484 1.99 -23.60 -2.17
C ASN A 484 0.69 -22.93 -2.63
N ALA A 485 -0.45 -23.47 -2.23
CA ALA A 485 -1.76 -22.98 -2.63
C ALA A 485 -2.75 -22.93 -1.47
N LEU A 486 -3.61 -21.91 -1.50
CA LEU A 486 -4.87 -21.84 -0.75
C LEU A 486 -5.94 -21.42 -1.76
N ARG A 487 -6.84 -22.34 -2.13
CA ARG A 487 -7.89 -22.08 -3.13
C ARG A 487 -9.26 -22.43 -2.58
N PHE A 488 -10.21 -21.54 -2.81
CA PHE A 488 -11.63 -21.71 -2.57
C PHE A 488 -12.34 -21.91 -3.92
N GLU A 489 -13.20 -22.92 -4.01
CA GLU A 489 -14.11 -23.17 -5.12
C GLU A 489 -15.53 -22.95 -4.61
N ASP A 490 -16.24 -22.00 -5.22
CA ASP A 490 -17.60 -21.60 -4.83
C ASP A 490 -18.67 -22.11 -5.80
N LYS A 491 -18.33 -23.04 -6.71
CA LYS A 491 -19.31 -23.70 -7.56
C LYS A 491 -20.28 -24.52 -6.70
N ALA A 492 -21.55 -24.12 -6.72
CA ALA A 492 -22.60 -24.74 -5.91
C ALA A 492 -22.70 -26.26 -6.10
N GLY A 493 -22.66 -27.02 -5.00
CA GLY A 493 -22.69 -28.49 -4.99
C GLY A 493 -21.35 -29.15 -5.30
N GLU A 494 -20.33 -28.38 -5.63
CA GLU A 494 -18.95 -28.80 -5.88
C GLU A 494 -17.94 -27.95 -5.08
N GLU A 495 -18.39 -27.33 -3.98
CA GLU A 495 -17.56 -26.44 -3.17
C GLU A 495 -16.34 -27.17 -2.62
N HIS A 496 -15.18 -26.53 -2.70
CA HIS A 496 -13.93 -27.19 -2.35
C HIS A 496 -12.88 -26.22 -1.81
N LEU A 497 -12.36 -26.52 -0.62
CA LEU A 497 -11.16 -25.89 -0.06
C LEU A 497 -9.93 -26.74 -0.39
N TRP A 498 -8.99 -26.18 -1.14
CA TRP A 498 -7.71 -26.81 -1.42
C TRP A 498 -6.59 -26.10 -0.67
N ILE A 499 -5.88 -26.85 0.16
CA ILE A 499 -4.65 -26.41 0.83
C ILE A 499 -3.52 -27.31 0.35
N GLN A 500 -2.51 -26.71 -0.29
CA GLN A 500 -1.30 -27.41 -0.72
C GLN A 500 -0.06 -26.77 -0.11
N ALA A 501 0.77 -27.59 0.52
CA ALA A 501 2.14 -27.24 0.89
C ALA A 501 3.13 -27.98 -0.02
N GLN A 502 4.05 -27.25 -0.64
CA GLN A 502 5.05 -27.82 -1.56
C GLN A 502 6.04 -28.75 -0.85
N LYS A 503 6.29 -28.52 0.45
CA LYS A 503 7.29 -29.26 1.22
C LYS A 503 6.78 -29.63 2.61
N ASN A 504 6.90 -28.72 3.58
CA ASN A 504 6.45 -28.94 4.96
C ASN A 504 5.18 -28.13 5.22
N MET A 505 4.27 -28.67 6.04
CA MET A 505 3.12 -27.96 6.59
C MET A 505 3.16 -28.05 8.11
N ASP A 506 3.55 -26.96 8.76
CA ASP A 506 3.59 -26.86 10.22
C ASP A 506 2.33 -26.15 10.71
N THR A 507 1.59 -26.78 11.63
CA THR A 507 0.41 -26.19 12.27
C THR A 507 0.66 -26.08 13.76
N HIS A 508 0.63 -24.85 14.30
CA HIS A 508 0.86 -24.59 15.71
C HIS A 508 -0.33 -23.85 16.32
N VAL A 509 -1.10 -24.55 17.16
CA VAL A 509 -2.27 -24.01 17.86
C VAL A 509 -1.90 -23.82 19.32
N LYS A 510 -1.95 -22.57 19.81
CA LYS A 510 -1.48 -22.21 21.16
C LYS A 510 -2.45 -22.57 22.28
N ASN A 511 -3.68 -22.93 21.94
CA ASN A 511 -4.72 -23.31 22.90
C ASN A 511 -5.47 -24.54 22.37
N ASP A 512 -6.71 -24.37 21.90
CA ASP A 512 -7.57 -25.48 21.49
C ASP A 512 -7.64 -25.62 19.97
N ALA A 513 -7.52 -26.86 19.48
CA ALA A 513 -7.76 -27.22 18.09
C ALA A 513 -9.02 -28.12 17.99
N SER A 514 -9.98 -27.74 17.15
CA SER A 514 -11.18 -28.52 16.87
C SER A 514 -11.30 -28.83 15.37
N HIS A 515 -11.77 -30.04 15.05
CA HIS A 515 -11.96 -30.47 13.67
C HIS A 515 -13.23 -31.30 13.55
N SER A 516 -14.15 -30.87 12.70
CA SER A 516 -15.48 -31.48 12.53
C SER A 516 -15.72 -31.79 11.05
N VAL A 517 -15.98 -33.05 10.75
CA VAL A 517 -16.29 -33.52 9.39
C VAL A 517 -17.67 -34.16 9.40
N ALA A 518 -18.61 -33.61 8.64
CA ALA A 518 -20.01 -34.04 8.65
C ALA A 518 -20.25 -35.37 7.92
N ASN A 519 -19.38 -35.71 6.97
CA ASN A 519 -19.46 -36.93 6.18
C ASN A 519 -18.19 -37.77 6.38
N ASN A 520 -17.41 -38.01 5.34
CA ASN A 520 -16.23 -38.88 5.40
C ASN A 520 -14.94 -38.11 5.64
N HIS A 521 -14.05 -38.66 6.48
CA HIS A 521 -12.67 -38.20 6.65
C HIS A 521 -11.71 -39.32 6.26
N SER A 522 -10.80 -39.04 5.33
CA SER A 522 -9.73 -39.95 4.89
C SER A 522 -8.38 -39.35 5.22
N HIS A 523 -7.54 -40.11 5.93
CA HIS A 523 -6.18 -39.70 6.28
C HIS A 523 -5.17 -40.71 5.73
N TYR A 524 -4.14 -40.23 5.04
CA TYR A 524 -3.09 -41.07 4.49
C TYR A 524 -1.72 -40.44 4.77
N ALA A 525 -0.88 -41.18 5.49
CA ALA A 525 0.53 -40.87 5.66
C ALA A 525 1.37 -41.87 4.87
N GLY A 526 2.14 -41.39 3.90
CA GLY A 526 3.06 -42.24 3.11
C GLY A 526 4.34 -42.63 3.86
N GLY A 527 4.60 -42.01 5.02
CA GLY A 527 5.72 -42.26 5.90
C GLY A 527 5.26 -42.68 7.29
N ASN A 528 5.87 -42.11 8.33
CA ASN A 528 5.52 -42.39 9.72
C ASN A 528 4.53 -41.36 10.28
N GLU A 529 3.66 -41.81 11.17
CA GLU A 529 2.74 -40.98 11.93
C GLU A 529 2.98 -41.18 13.44
N LEU A 530 3.04 -40.09 14.20
CA LEU A 530 3.30 -40.10 15.64
C LEU A 530 2.24 -39.27 16.38
N TYR A 531 1.54 -39.91 17.30
CA TYR A 531 0.63 -39.24 18.22
C TYR A 531 1.25 -39.16 19.62
N ARG A 532 1.32 -37.95 20.18
CA ARG A 532 1.75 -37.70 21.56
C ARG A 532 0.66 -36.91 22.27
N VAL A 533 0.12 -37.48 23.34
CA VAL A 533 -0.89 -36.85 24.19
C VAL A 533 -0.36 -36.93 25.61
N GLU A 534 -0.15 -35.79 26.25
CA GLU A 534 0.47 -35.72 27.58
C GLU A 534 -0.48 -36.14 28.70
N THR A 535 -1.77 -35.92 28.49
CA THR A 535 -2.81 -36.25 29.46
C THR A 535 -3.69 -37.39 28.92
N ASN A 536 -4.94 -37.12 28.60
CA ASN A 536 -5.92 -38.13 28.25
C ASN A 536 -6.15 -38.18 26.75
N ARG A 537 -6.07 -39.39 26.17
CA ARG A 537 -6.56 -39.67 24.81
C ARG A 537 -7.83 -40.50 24.90
N VAL A 538 -8.93 -39.97 24.39
CA VAL A 538 -10.19 -40.70 24.22
C VAL A 538 -10.43 -40.90 22.72
N HIS A 539 -10.61 -42.16 22.30
CA HIS A 539 -11.00 -42.51 20.94
C HIS A 539 -12.31 -43.28 20.99
N GLY A 540 -13.31 -42.83 20.26
CA GLY A 540 -14.63 -43.44 20.22
C GLY A 540 -15.13 -43.57 18.79
N VAL A 541 -15.65 -44.75 18.45
CA VAL A 541 -16.30 -45.05 17.18
C VAL A 541 -17.70 -45.58 17.48
N LYS A 542 -18.72 -44.96 16.89
CA LYS A 542 -20.12 -45.41 17.08
C LYS A 542 -20.47 -46.64 16.23
N GLY A 543 -19.85 -46.76 15.06
CA GLY A 543 -19.95 -47.92 14.18
C GLY A 543 -18.94 -49.01 14.56
N GLY A 544 -18.58 -49.84 13.59
CA GLY A 544 -17.47 -50.79 13.75
C GLY A 544 -16.12 -50.10 13.68
N GLU A 545 -15.13 -50.65 14.39
CA GLU A 545 -13.72 -50.28 14.26
C GLU A 545 -12.93 -51.50 13.79
N GLU A 546 -12.11 -51.31 12.76
CA GLU A 546 -11.19 -52.32 12.23
C GLU A 546 -9.76 -51.75 12.29
N ARG A 547 -8.81 -52.57 12.78
CA ARG A 547 -7.40 -52.20 12.86
C ARG A 547 -6.55 -53.31 12.24
N LEU A 548 -5.89 -53.00 11.14
CA LEU A 548 -5.04 -53.93 10.40
C LEU A 548 -3.57 -53.51 10.52
N THR A 549 -2.69 -54.45 10.84
CA THR A 549 -1.24 -54.22 10.93
C THR A 549 -0.50 -55.25 10.10
N GLY A 550 0.36 -54.80 9.18
CA GLY A 550 1.18 -55.69 8.35
C GLY A 550 2.37 -56.33 9.06
N LYS A 551 2.69 -55.85 10.27
CA LYS A 551 3.78 -56.35 11.13
C LYS A 551 3.26 -56.49 12.58
N GLY A 552 4.14 -56.41 13.58
CA GLY A 552 3.74 -56.49 14.98
C GLY A 552 2.90 -55.31 15.47
N LYS A 553 2.15 -55.54 16.55
CA LYS A 553 1.41 -54.54 17.33
C LYS A 553 1.80 -54.70 18.81
N LEU A 554 2.14 -53.60 19.46
CA LEU A 554 2.45 -53.54 20.89
C LEU A 554 1.52 -52.54 21.57
N ASP A 555 0.72 -53.03 22.51
CA ASP A 555 0.02 -52.20 23.47
C ASP A 555 0.69 -52.44 24.84
N ALA A 556 1.39 -51.43 25.36
CA ALA A 556 2.09 -51.48 26.63
C ALA A 556 1.52 -50.42 27.58
N VAL A 557 0.95 -50.87 28.70
CA VAL A 557 0.30 -50.03 29.70
C VAL A 557 0.98 -50.29 31.05
N VAL A 558 1.35 -49.21 31.76
CA VAL A 558 2.05 -49.31 33.06
C VAL A 558 1.13 -49.85 34.15
N ASP A 559 -0.10 -49.31 34.22
CA ASP A 559 -1.08 -49.71 35.24
C ASP A 559 -2.02 -50.79 34.69
N THR A 560 -3.31 -50.47 34.51
CA THR A 560 -4.32 -51.45 34.12
C THR A 560 -4.62 -51.40 32.64
N TYR A 561 -4.50 -52.54 31.95
CA TYR A 561 -4.99 -52.73 30.59
C TYR A 561 -6.31 -53.50 30.59
N VAL A 562 -7.43 -52.81 30.33
CA VAL A 562 -8.77 -53.41 30.28
C VAL A 562 -9.18 -53.66 28.84
N VAL A 563 -9.42 -54.92 28.49
CA VAL A 563 -10.08 -55.31 27.24
C VAL A 563 -11.43 -55.92 27.60
N GLY A 564 -12.51 -55.23 27.24
CA GLY A 564 -13.87 -55.62 27.57
C GLY A 564 -14.76 -55.72 26.33
N SER A 565 -15.71 -56.64 26.37
CA SER A 565 -16.80 -56.75 25.40
C SER A 565 -18.10 -57.09 26.11
N GLY A 566 -19.20 -56.47 25.70
CA GLY A 566 -20.52 -56.70 26.29
C GLY A 566 -21.19 -58.01 25.85
N THR A 567 -20.71 -58.63 24.77
CA THR A 567 -21.34 -59.83 24.19
C THR A 567 -20.37 -60.99 24.06
N LYS A 568 -19.20 -60.75 23.44
CA LYS A 568 -18.17 -61.75 23.17
C LYS A 568 -16.81 -61.09 23.06
N LEU A 569 -15.83 -61.61 23.80
CA LEU A 569 -14.42 -61.28 23.62
C LEU A 569 -13.69 -62.51 23.08
N ARG A 570 -12.97 -62.35 21.97
CA ARG A 570 -12.35 -63.45 21.24
C ARG A 570 -10.92 -63.10 20.85
N LEU A 571 -9.99 -63.98 21.18
CA LEU A 571 -8.57 -63.88 20.87
C LEU A 571 -8.22 -65.02 19.91
N GLU A 572 -7.69 -64.69 18.74
CA GLU A 572 -7.41 -65.67 17.68
C GLU A 572 -5.96 -65.61 17.23
N CYS A 573 -5.35 -66.78 17.01
CA CYS A 573 -4.00 -66.89 16.46
C CYS A 573 -3.87 -68.20 15.68
N GLY A 574 -4.09 -68.15 14.36
CA GLY A 574 -3.94 -69.32 13.48
C GLY A 574 -4.84 -70.49 13.91
N GLU A 575 -4.23 -71.58 14.38
CA GLU A 575 -4.95 -72.78 14.80
C GLU A 575 -5.35 -72.78 16.29
N SER A 576 -5.26 -71.63 16.98
CA SER A 576 -5.66 -71.45 18.38
C SER A 576 -6.67 -70.32 18.55
N ALA A 577 -7.62 -70.47 19.49
CA ALA A 577 -8.53 -69.41 19.90
C ALA A 577 -8.98 -69.52 21.37
N ILE A 578 -9.22 -68.37 21.98
CA ILE A 578 -9.85 -68.21 23.30
C ILE A 578 -11.10 -67.34 23.14
N GLU A 579 -12.24 -67.78 23.67
CA GLU A 579 -13.51 -67.08 23.58
C GLU A 579 -14.19 -66.96 24.95
N LEU A 580 -14.52 -65.74 25.34
CA LEU A 580 -15.27 -65.37 26.53
C LEU A 580 -16.66 -64.87 26.10
N ASN A 581 -17.71 -65.52 26.59
CA ASN A 581 -19.09 -65.19 26.23
C ASN A 581 -19.80 -64.46 27.38
N ALA A 582 -20.75 -63.57 27.07
CA ALA A 582 -21.50 -62.81 28.06
C ALA A 582 -22.33 -63.66 29.04
N ASN A 583 -22.61 -64.92 28.70
CA ASN A 583 -23.25 -65.89 29.60
C ASN A 583 -22.28 -66.54 30.60
N GLY A 584 -21.00 -66.14 30.61
CA GLY A 584 -19.95 -66.68 31.48
C GLY A 584 -19.22 -67.91 30.92
N GLN A 585 -19.58 -68.40 29.74
CA GLN A 585 -18.90 -69.55 29.12
C GLN A 585 -17.54 -69.16 28.53
N ILE A 586 -16.51 -69.92 28.90
CA ILE A 586 -15.14 -69.80 28.41
C ILE A 586 -14.80 -71.00 27.53
N ASN A 587 -14.43 -70.77 26.27
CA ASN A 587 -14.01 -71.79 25.33
C ASN A 587 -12.53 -71.59 24.95
N ILE A 588 -11.75 -72.67 24.97
CA ILE A 588 -10.35 -72.68 24.53
C ILE A 588 -10.18 -73.83 23.54
N VAL A 589 -9.60 -73.56 22.37
CA VAL A 589 -9.31 -74.55 21.33
C VAL A 589 -7.91 -74.36 20.76
N GLY A 590 -7.21 -75.46 20.50
CA GLY A 590 -5.86 -75.48 19.93
C GLY A 590 -5.33 -76.90 19.74
N LYS A 591 -4.14 -77.02 19.13
CA LYS A 591 -3.45 -78.32 18.92
C LYS A 591 -2.80 -78.89 20.19
N GLY A 592 -2.60 -78.05 21.19
CA GLY A 592 -2.04 -78.40 22.49
C GLY A 592 -2.19 -77.22 23.44
N PHE A 593 -2.18 -77.49 24.74
CA PHE A 593 -2.16 -76.48 25.79
C PHE A 593 -1.22 -76.93 26.91
N ASN A 594 -0.58 -75.97 27.57
CA ASN A 594 0.25 -76.20 28.73
C ASN A 594 -0.11 -75.14 29.79
N ILE A 595 -0.38 -75.58 31.02
CA ILE A 595 -0.66 -74.71 32.17
C ILE A 595 0.35 -75.10 33.25
N PHE A 596 1.23 -74.17 33.61
CA PHE A 596 2.27 -74.35 34.62
C PHE A 596 2.08 -73.35 35.75
N VAL A 597 2.10 -73.81 37.00
CA VAL A 597 1.97 -72.99 38.20
C VAL A 597 3.09 -73.37 39.19
N GLN A 598 3.77 -72.36 39.76
CA GLN A 598 4.85 -72.58 40.74
C GLN A 598 4.33 -72.85 42.16
N GLY A 599 3.12 -72.36 42.48
CA GLY A 599 2.40 -72.64 43.72
C GLY A 599 1.21 -73.58 43.49
N ASP A 600 0.14 -73.39 44.27
CA ASP A 600 -1.05 -74.24 44.17
C ASP A 600 -1.94 -73.86 42.98
N GLY A 601 -2.41 -74.87 42.24
CA GLY A 601 -3.41 -74.73 41.17
C GLY A 601 -4.71 -75.44 41.55
N HIS A 602 -5.82 -74.70 41.67
CA HIS A 602 -7.13 -75.26 42.00
C HIS A 602 -8.08 -75.22 40.79
N ILE A 603 -8.70 -76.36 40.47
CA ILE A 603 -9.81 -76.46 39.49
C ILE A 603 -11.05 -76.86 40.27
N THR A 604 -11.94 -75.90 40.53
CA THR A 604 -13.07 -76.09 41.44
C THR A 604 -14.40 -75.76 40.74
N THR A 605 -15.41 -76.59 40.97
CA THR A 605 -16.79 -76.34 40.56
C THR A 605 -17.67 -76.16 41.80
N SER A 606 -18.39 -75.04 41.91
CA SER A 606 -19.23 -74.70 43.09
C SER A 606 -20.55 -75.48 43.21
N GLY A 607 -20.74 -76.52 42.38
CA GLY A 607 -21.99 -77.30 42.30
C GLY A 607 -22.19 -78.06 40.98
N GLY A 608 -21.33 -77.84 39.97
CA GLY A 608 -21.33 -78.56 38.69
C GLY A 608 -20.44 -79.81 38.67
N LYS A 609 -20.38 -80.50 37.51
CA LYS A 609 -19.46 -81.61 37.24
C LYS A 609 -18.21 -81.13 36.50
N LEU A 610 -17.04 -81.63 36.89
CA LEU A 610 -15.82 -81.53 36.09
C LEU A 610 -15.69 -82.79 35.22
N ASN A 611 -15.77 -82.62 33.91
CA ASN A 611 -15.61 -83.69 32.94
C ASN A 611 -14.24 -83.59 32.29
N LEU A 612 -13.46 -84.69 32.32
CA LEU A 612 -12.16 -84.79 31.66
C LEU A 612 -12.23 -85.92 30.63
N ASN A 613 -11.87 -85.62 29.37
CA ASN A 613 -11.87 -86.56 28.25
C ASN A 613 -13.22 -87.24 27.96
N THR A 614 -14.32 -86.47 27.90
CA THR A 614 -15.64 -87.01 27.52
C THR A 614 -15.69 -87.39 26.04
N ASP A 615 -15.99 -88.66 25.76
CA ASP A 615 -16.12 -89.17 24.39
C ASP A 615 -17.19 -88.41 23.59
N GLY A 616 -16.83 -88.02 22.36
CA GLY A 616 -17.73 -87.32 21.43
C GLY A 616 -17.96 -85.83 21.73
N ALA A 617 -17.28 -85.26 22.73
CA ALA A 617 -17.37 -83.83 23.02
C ALA A 617 -16.91 -82.97 21.82
N LYS A 618 -17.70 -81.95 21.49
CA LYS A 618 -17.36 -80.97 20.45
C LYS A 618 -16.82 -79.69 21.10
N PRO A 619 -15.81 -79.03 20.51
CA PRO A 619 -15.31 -77.78 21.05
C PRO A 619 -16.40 -76.71 20.99
N GLY A 620 -16.54 -75.91 22.05
CA GLY A 620 -17.51 -74.81 22.11
C GLY A 620 -17.18 -73.64 21.17
N THR A 621 -16.02 -73.68 20.50
CA THR A 621 -15.57 -72.67 19.54
C THR A 621 -14.60 -73.28 18.52
N SER A 622 -14.35 -72.60 17.39
CA SER A 622 -13.38 -73.00 16.36
C SER A 622 -12.18 -72.06 16.30
N ALA A 623 -11.02 -72.52 15.84
CA ALA A 623 -9.90 -71.64 15.48
C ALA A 623 -10.00 -71.21 14.01
N PRO A 624 -9.45 -70.04 13.61
CA PRO A 624 -9.54 -69.58 12.23
C PRO A 624 -8.70 -70.41 11.23
N GLY A 625 -7.68 -71.15 11.68
CA GLY A 625 -6.89 -72.08 10.88
C GLY A 625 -5.57 -71.52 10.35
N SER A 626 -4.81 -72.34 9.62
CA SER A 626 -3.46 -72.03 9.15
C SER A 626 -3.40 -70.85 8.15
N SER A 627 -4.50 -70.57 7.45
CA SER A 627 -4.60 -69.46 6.49
C SER A 627 -4.83 -68.08 7.14
N HIS A 628 -5.05 -68.01 8.46
CA HIS A 628 -5.42 -66.75 9.12
C HIS A 628 -4.38 -65.62 8.91
N LYS A 629 -3.08 -65.94 8.98
CA LYS A 629 -2.01 -64.98 8.68
C LYS A 629 -2.11 -64.44 7.25
N GLN A 630 -2.30 -65.33 6.28
CA GLN A 630 -2.41 -64.95 4.86
C GLN A 630 -3.64 -64.06 4.63
N ASN A 631 -4.76 -64.36 5.28
CA ASN A 631 -5.98 -63.56 5.20
C ASN A 631 -5.76 -62.12 5.73
N ILE A 632 -5.09 -61.97 6.88
CA ILE A 632 -4.75 -60.64 7.43
C ILE A 632 -3.75 -59.92 6.53
N SER A 633 -2.70 -60.60 6.05
CA SER A 633 -1.73 -60.00 5.11
C SER A 633 -2.43 -59.49 3.85
N GLN A 634 -3.36 -60.27 3.28
CA GLN A 634 -4.12 -59.85 2.11
C GLN A 634 -5.02 -58.65 2.42
N ALA A 635 -5.67 -58.60 3.58
CA ALA A 635 -6.48 -57.45 3.98
C ALA A 635 -5.64 -56.17 4.12
N VAL A 636 -4.42 -56.28 4.66
CA VAL A 636 -3.46 -55.16 4.72
C VAL A 636 -3.04 -54.73 3.32
N GLU A 637 -2.65 -55.66 2.45
CA GLU A 637 -2.26 -55.34 1.05
C GLU A 637 -3.39 -54.69 0.26
N ASN A 638 -4.64 -55.10 0.50
CA ASN A 638 -5.82 -54.49 -0.12
C ASN A 638 -6.04 -53.04 0.35
N LEU A 639 -5.69 -52.73 1.61
CA LEU A 639 -5.78 -51.36 2.15
C LEU A 639 -4.61 -50.48 1.67
N PHE A 640 -3.46 -51.08 1.36
CA PHE A 640 -2.25 -50.41 0.88
C PHE A 640 -1.77 -50.98 -0.46
N PRO A 641 -2.52 -50.80 -1.57
CA PRO A 641 -2.16 -51.37 -2.86
C PRO A 641 -0.81 -50.82 -3.36
N PRO A 642 0.00 -51.63 -4.08
CA PRO A 642 1.31 -51.22 -4.56
C PRO A 642 1.21 -50.04 -5.53
N LYS A 643 2.15 -49.08 -5.40
CA LYS A 643 2.25 -47.94 -6.32
C LYS A 643 2.55 -48.42 -7.74
N GLN A 644 1.70 -48.08 -8.72
CA GLN A 644 2.06 -48.21 -10.13
C GLN A 644 3.13 -47.17 -10.49
N LYS A 645 4.17 -47.59 -11.23
CA LYS A 645 5.29 -46.72 -11.64
C LYS A 645 4.75 -45.50 -12.40
N GLY A 646 4.98 -44.30 -11.86
CA GLY A 646 4.67 -43.02 -12.53
C GLY A 646 3.35 -42.35 -12.12
N GLN A 647 2.58 -42.89 -11.18
CA GLN A 647 1.36 -42.25 -10.67
C GLN A 647 1.53 -41.70 -9.25
N ALA A 648 0.78 -40.62 -8.94
CA ALA A 648 0.55 -40.15 -7.58
C ALA A 648 -0.05 -41.27 -6.71
N ALA A 649 -0.02 -41.11 -5.38
CA ALA A 649 -0.53 -42.12 -4.45
C ALA A 649 -1.93 -42.61 -4.90
N PRO A 650 -2.19 -43.94 -4.86
CA PRO A 650 -3.49 -44.47 -5.27
C PRO A 650 -4.60 -43.76 -4.48
N ALA A 651 -5.69 -43.40 -5.18
CA ALA A 651 -6.85 -42.82 -4.55
C ALA A 651 -7.30 -43.74 -3.39
N ALA A 652 -7.71 -43.14 -2.26
CA ALA A 652 -8.26 -43.88 -1.14
C ALA A 652 -9.29 -44.90 -1.68
N PRO A 653 -9.25 -46.17 -1.23
CA PRO A 653 -10.28 -47.13 -1.60
C PRO A 653 -11.64 -46.47 -1.34
N LYS A 654 -12.52 -46.39 -2.35
CA LYS A 654 -13.88 -45.91 -2.13
C LYS A 654 -14.45 -46.72 -0.98
N ALA A 655 -14.95 -46.06 0.06
CA ALA A 655 -15.73 -46.71 1.11
C ALA A 655 -16.99 -47.29 0.45
N THR A 656 -16.89 -48.50 -0.11
CA THR A 656 -18.05 -49.29 -0.50
C THR A 656 -18.69 -49.75 0.80
N ALA A 657 -19.96 -49.40 1.00
CA ALA A 657 -20.79 -50.01 2.03
C ALA A 657 -20.61 -51.54 1.95
N ALA A 658 -20.22 -52.16 3.07
CA ALA A 658 -19.97 -53.59 3.13
C ALA A 658 -21.22 -54.36 2.63
N PRO A 659 -21.06 -55.41 1.80
CA PRO A 659 -22.17 -56.24 1.39
C PRO A 659 -22.63 -57.10 2.57
N VAL A 660 -23.85 -56.85 3.04
CA VAL A 660 -24.54 -57.74 3.98
C VAL A 660 -24.93 -59.02 3.24
N LYS A 661 -24.34 -60.16 3.61
CA LYS A 661 -24.89 -61.49 3.26
C LYS A 661 -24.95 -62.40 4.49
N GLY A 662 -26.19 -62.66 4.91
CA GLY A 662 -26.66 -63.92 5.48
C GLY A 662 -26.68 -64.03 7.01
N VAL A 663 -27.87 -63.88 7.62
CA VAL A 663 -28.71 -64.98 8.14
C VAL A 663 -29.98 -64.40 8.82
N ALA A 664 -31.14 -64.96 8.40
CA ALA A 664 -32.46 -65.07 9.05
C ALA A 664 -33.30 -63.82 9.43
N GLY A 665 -34.44 -63.66 8.71
CA GLY A 665 -35.81 -63.62 9.26
C GLY A 665 -36.28 -62.40 10.07
N PRO A 666 -37.33 -61.66 9.63
CA PRO A 666 -37.73 -60.38 10.22
C PRO A 666 -38.57 -60.53 11.49
N LEU A 667 -38.30 -59.68 12.48
CA LEU A 667 -39.29 -59.28 13.47
C LEU A 667 -39.36 -57.75 13.49
N ALA A 668 -40.54 -57.24 13.15
CA ALA A 668 -40.90 -55.86 13.34
C ALA A 668 -40.78 -55.48 14.82
N ASN A 669 -40.12 -54.36 15.11
CA ASN A 669 -40.55 -53.49 16.20
C ASN A 669 -39.94 -52.09 16.05
N ASN A 670 -40.81 -51.13 15.73
CA ASN A 670 -40.62 -49.74 16.09
C ASN A 670 -40.40 -49.66 17.61
N GLN A 671 -39.22 -49.25 18.06
CA GLN A 671 -39.07 -48.67 19.39
C GLN A 671 -38.23 -47.40 19.33
N ALA A 672 -38.84 -46.32 19.82
CA ALA A 672 -38.25 -45.03 20.06
C ALA A 672 -36.94 -45.13 20.85
N ARG A 673 -35.97 -44.27 20.51
CA ARG A 673 -34.73 -44.09 21.29
C ARG A 673 -35.08 -43.80 22.76
N LYS A 674 -34.75 -44.72 23.67
CA LYS A 674 -34.85 -44.50 25.11
C LYS A 674 -33.90 -43.36 25.54
N VAL A 675 -34.46 -42.33 26.16
CA VAL A 675 -33.76 -41.26 26.88
C VAL A 675 -32.91 -41.88 28.00
N ARG A 676 -31.67 -41.43 28.18
CA ARG A 676 -30.77 -41.92 29.24
C ARG A 676 -31.35 -41.54 30.63
N PRO A 677 -31.53 -42.49 31.57
CA PRO A 677 -32.07 -42.19 32.90
C PRO A 677 -31.24 -41.13 33.62
N LEU A 678 -31.89 -40.18 34.27
CA LEU A 678 -31.22 -39.22 35.16
C LEU A 678 -30.88 -39.88 36.50
N PRO A 679 -29.81 -39.43 37.19
CA PRO A 679 -29.67 -39.68 38.62
C PRO A 679 -30.95 -39.24 39.37
N PRO A 680 -31.36 -39.94 40.46
CA PRO A 680 -32.63 -39.68 41.14
C PRO A 680 -32.87 -38.22 41.53
N GLU A 681 -31.84 -37.52 42.02
CA GLU A 681 -31.89 -36.09 42.38
C GLU A 681 -32.22 -35.16 41.19
N LYS A 682 -31.67 -35.47 40.01
CA LYS A 682 -31.89 -34.70 38.78
C LYS A 682 -33.23 -35.04 38.17
N GLN A 683 -33.66 -36.30 38.28
CA GLN A 683 -35.00 -36.72 37.87
C GLN A 683 -36.06 -36.02 38.70
N ALA A 684 -35.91 -35.97 40.02
CA ALA A 684 -36.83 -35.27 40.92
C ALA A 684 -36.92 -33.76 40.62
N PHE A 685 -35.79 -33.11 40.36
CA PHE A 685 -35.79 -31.70 39.93
C PHE A 685 -36.50 -31.50 38.58
N PHE A 686 -36.18 -32.36 37.59
CA PHE A 686 -36.84 -32.34 36.28
C PHE A 686 -38.34 -32.51 36.39
N ASP A 687 -38.81 -33.53 37.11
CA ASP A 687 -40.24 -33.83 37.24
C ASP A 687 -40.98 -32.68 37.93
N LYS A 688 -40.39 -32.11 38.99
CA LYS A 688 -40.95 -30.95 39.70
C LYS A 688 -41.05 -29.72 38.80
N VAL A 689 -39.95 -29.33 38.15
CA VAL A 689 -39.91 -28.12 37.30
C VAL A 689 -40.75 -28.29 36.05
N TYR A 690 -40.71 -29.46 35.40
CA TYR A 690 -41.49 -29.70 34.19
C TYR A 690 -42.98 -29.69 34.46
N ALA A 691 -43.44 -30.30 35.56
CA ALA A 691 -44.85 -30.25 35.96
C ALA A 691 -45.31 -28.81 36.25
N ALA A 692 -44.51 -28.02 37.00
CA ALA A 692 -44.82 -26.62 37.27
C ALA A 692 -44.82 -25.76 35.99
N ALA A 693 -43.85 -25.98 35.10
CA ALA A 693 -43.78 -25.30 33.82
C ALA A 693 -44.94 -25.64 32.88
N GLN A 694 -45.48 -26.87 32.94
CA GLN A 694 -46.68 -27.25 32.18
C GLN A 694 -47.95 -26.55 32.67
N GLU A 695 -48.08 -26.32 33.97
CA GLU A 695 -49.19 -25.52 34.51
C GLU A 695 -49.01 -24.03 34.20
N ASP A 696 -47.78 -23.53 34.22
CA ASP A 696 -47.49 -22.15 33.83
C ASP A 696 -47.73 -21.90 32.33
N GLU A 697 -47.31 -22.81 31.45
CA GLU A 697 -47.55 -22.72 29.99
C GLU A 697 -49.03 -22.51 29.66
N LYS A 698 -49.94 -23.18 30.38
CA LYS A 698 -51.39 -23.00 30.19
C LYS A 698 -51.86 -21.59 30.54
N LYS A 699 -51.17 -20.91 31.46
CA LYS A 699 -51.50 -19.55 31.92
C LYS A 699 -50.82 -18.48 31.07
N THR A 700 -49.59 -18.72 30.65
CA THR A 700 -48.67 -17.69 30.13
C THR A 700 -48.37 -17.85 28.63
N GLY A 701 -48.53 -19.05 28.07
CA GLY A 701 -48.15 -19.37 26.70
C GLY A 701 -46.64 -19.53 26.48
N VAL A 702 -45.81 -19.47 27.53
CA VAL A 702 -44.37 -19.76 27.45
C VAL A 702 -44.19 -21.28 27.41
N PRO A 703 -43.54 -21.87 26.39
CA PRO A 703 -43.45 -23.32 26.27
C PRO A 703 -42.78 -23.98 27.48
N ALA A 704 -43.43 -24.97 28.12
CA ALA A 704 -42.91 -25.62 29.32
C ALA A 704 -41.52 -26.25 29.10
N LYS A 705 -41.28 -26.70 27.87
CA LYS A 705 -40.00 -27.27 27.42
C LYS A 705 -38.86 -26.26 27.50
N ILE A 706 -39.12 -24.99 27.18
CA ILE A 706 -38.15 -23.89 27.25
C ILE A 706 -37.89 -23.51 28.68
N THR A 707 -38.95 -23.25 29.46
CA THR A 707 -38.85 -22.93 30.88
C THR A 707 -38.06 -23.99 31.64
N THR A 708 -38.32 -25.27 31.35
CA THR A 708 -37.61 -26.40 31.97
C THR A 708 -36.14 -26.45 31.54
N ALA A 709 -35.83 -26.21 30.27
CA ALA A 709 -34.45 -26.20 29.79
C ALA A 709 -33.65 -25.03 30.38
N GLN A 710 -34.24 -23.84 30.48
CA GLN A 710 -33.64 -22.68 31.12
C GLN A 710 -33.41 -22.96 32.62
N ALA A 711 -34.42 -23.44 33.34
CA ALA A 711 -34.29 -23.79 34.75
C ALA A 711 -33.15 -24.80 35.01
N ILE A 712 -33.02 -25.83 34.18
CA ILE A 712 -31.92 -26.81 34.29
C ILE A 712 -30.56 -26.16 34.07
N LEU A 713 -30.46 -25.31 33.04
CA LEU A 713 -29.21 -24.68 32.63
C LEU A 713 -28.75 -23.62 33.64
N GLU A 714 -29.64 -22.69 34.00
CA GLU A 714 -29.33 -21.56 34.88
C GLU A 714 -29.05 -22.01 36.31
N SER A 715 -29.88 -22.92 36.85
CA SER A 715 -29.71 -23.38 38.24
C SER A 715 -28.75 -24.57 38.39
N ASN A 716 -28.20 -25.09 37.29
CA ASN A 716 -27.46 -26.35 37.27
C ASN A 716 -28.20 -27.47 38.03
N TRP A 717 -29.41 -27.80 37.58
CA TRP A 717 -30.29 -28.80 38.22
C TRP A 717 -30.69 -28.46 39.68
N GLY A 718 -30.92 -27.18 39.96
CA GLY A 718 -31.27 -26.69 41.30
C GLY A 718 -30.11 -26.66 42.29
N LYS A 719 -28.87 -26.95 41.85
CA LYS A 719 -27.68 -26.95 42.73
C LYS A 719 -27.06 -25.56 42.91
N LYS A 720 -27.38 -24.61 42.03
CA LYS A 720 -26.87 -23.24 42.04
C LYS A 720 -28.03 -22.26 41.98
N MET A 721 -28.57 -21.94 43.14
CA MET A 721 -29.53 -20.85 43.32
C MET A 721 -28.88 -19.78 44.19
N PRO A 722 -29.17 -18.49 43.96
CA PRO A 722 -28.69 -17.43 44.83
C PRO A 722 -29.03 -17.75 46.28
N THR A 723 -28.02 -17.74 47.14
CA THR A 723 -28.17 -17.98 48.58
C THR A 723 -27.64 -16.76 49.31
N ASP A 724 -28.44 -16.24 50.24
CA ASP A 724 -28.07 -15.02 50.97
C ASP A 724 -26.79 -15.21 51.78
N ILE A 725 -25.79 -14.36 51.52
CA ILE A 725 -24.47 -14.44 52.13
C ILE A 725 -24.48 -14.31 53.65
N ASN A 726 -25.52 -13.68 54.21
CA ASN A 726 -25.60 -13.40 55.65
C ASN A 726 -26.47 -14.41 56.40
N THR A 727 -27.45 -15.03 55.73
CA THR A 727 -28.48 -15.85 56.38
C THR A 727 -28.53 -17.30 55.88
N ASP A 728 -27.74 -17.66 54.87
CA ASP A 728 -27.78 -18.96 54.17
C ASP A 728 -29.17 -19.32 53.61
N LYS A 729 -30.07 -18.33 53.49
CA LYS A 729 -31.40 -18.51 52.91
C LYS A 729 -31.29 -18.70 51.40
N VAL A 730 -31.74 -19.85 50.91
CA VAL A 730 -31.85 -20.14 49.48
C VAL A 730 -33.04 -19.38 48.88
N SER A 731 -32.82 -18.67 47.79
CA SER A 731 -33.82 -17.78 47.17
C SER A 731 -34.94 -18.48 46.38
N ASN A 732 -34.83 -19.78 46.12
CA ASN A 732 -35.64 -20.52 45.12
C ASN A 732 -35.59 -19.93 43.69
N ASN A 733 -34.66 -19.01 43.41
CA ASN A 733 -34.54 -18.35 42.11
C ASN A 733 -33.74 -19.21 41.14
N ILE A 734 -34.46 -20.04 40.39
CA ILE A 734 -33.87 -21.01 39.46
C ILE A 734 -33.48 -20.42 38.09
N PHE A 735 -33.65 -19.12 37.89
CA PHE A 735 -33.31 -18.40 36.64
C PHE A 735 -32.27 -17.29 36.84
N GLY A 736 -31.78 -17.08 38.07
CA GLY A 736 -30.79 -16.04 38.37
C GLY A 736 -31.30 -14.60 38.17
N VAL A 737 -32.60 -14.37 38.31
CA VAL A 737 -33.23 -13.05 38.08
C VAL A 737 -32.80 -12.05 39.15
N LYS A 738 -32.34 -10.86 38.74
CA LYS A 738 -31.96 -9.77 39.65
C LYS A 738 -33.20 -9.14 40.29
N ALA A 739 -33.07 -8.64 41.52
CA ALA A 739 -34.21 -8.16 42.31
C ALA A 739 -34.89 -6.92 41.71
N HIS A 740 -34.21 -6.09 40.92
CA HIS A 740 -34.74 -4.88 40.26
C HIS A 740 -35.64 -4.01 41.17
N GLY A 741 -35.28 -3.84 42.44
CA GLY A 741 -36.05 -3.05 43.42
C GLY A 741 -37.12 -3.83 44.19
N SER A 742 -37.26 -5.14 43.97
CA SER A 742 -38.08 -6.03 44.80
C SER A 742 -37.63 -5.96 46.26
N PRO A 743 -38.56 -5.81 47.23
CA PRO A 743 -38.23 -5.87 48.65
C PRO A 743 -37.84 -7.30 49.09
N ASN A 744 -38.19 -8.32 48.31
CA ASN A 744 -37.83 -9.71 48.56
C ASN A 744 -36.61 -10.10 47.72
N TYR A 745 -35.42 -10.08 48.33
CA TYR A 745 -34.16 -10.42 47.69
C TYR A 745 -33.23 -11.19 48.63
N VAL A 746 -32.22 -11.84 48.04
CA VAL A 746 -31.02 -12.32 48.72
C VAL A 746 -29.79 -11.63 48.12
N GLU A 747 -28.73 -11.44 48.91
CA GLU A 747 -27.44 -10.94 48.41
C GLU A 747 -26.46 -12.09 48.21
N ASP A 748 -25.98 -12.27 46.97
CA ASP A 748 -25.03 -13.34 46.61
C ASP A 748 -23.96 -12.81 45.64
N TRP A 749 -22.80 -13.45 45.64
CA TRP A 749 -21.68 -13.11 44.75
C TRP A 749 -21.96 -13.57 43.32
N THR A 750 -21.85 -12.65 42.36
CA THR A 750 -21.88 -12.94 40.93
C THR A 750 -20.62 -12.44 40.23
N HIS A 751 -20.36 -12.91 39.01
CA HIS A 751 -19.28 -12.38 38.18
C HIS A 751 -19.86 -11.52 37.06
N GLU A 752 -19.50 -10.24 37.01
CA GLU A 752 -19.89 -9.30 35.97
C GLU A 752 -18.68 -8.90 35.12
N ASN A 753 -18.90 -8.60 33.84
CA ASN A 753 -17.86 -8.07 32.96
C ASN A 753 -17.94 -6.55 32.95
N ILE A 754 -17.08 -5.89 33.72
CA ILE A 754 -16.96 -4.43 33.77
C ILE A 754 -15.69 -4.03 33.03
N ASN A 755 -15.80 -3.19 32.00
CA ASN A 755 -14.68 -2.74 31.16
C ASN A 755 -13.83 -3.89 30.59
N GLY A 756 -14.47 -4.99 30.17
CA GLY A 756 -13.80 -6.14 29.57
C GLY A 756 -13.03 -7.04 30.54
N LYS A 757 -13.17 -6.83 31.87
CA LYS A 757 -12.62 -7.70 32.91
C LYS A 757 -13.73 -8.34 33.73
N ARG A 758 -13.61 -9.64 33.96
CA ARG A 758 -14.52 -10.42 34.82
C ARG A 758 -14.21 -10.11 36.29
N VAL A 759 -15.13 -9.48 36.99
CA VAL A 759 -15.01 -9.08 38.41
C VAL A 759 -16.12 -9.72 39.24
N ALA A 760 -15.80 -10.15 40.46
CA ALA A 760 -16.80 -10.63 41.40
C ALA A 760 -17.47 -9.41 42.08
N VAL A 761 -18.79 -9.33 42.02
CA VAL A 761 -19.58 -8.26 42.66
C VAL A 761 -20.71 -8.89 43.48
N LEU A 762 -21.00 -8.28 44.63
CA LEU A 762 -22.15 -8.64 45.44
C LEU A 762 -23.40 -8.00 44.81
N ASP A 763 -24.42 -8.79 44.54
CA ASP A 763 -25.63 -8.30 43.87
C ASP A 763 -26.90 -8.88 44.50
N LYS A 764 -28.03 -8.21 44.27
CA LYS A 764 -29.34 -8.57 44.81
C LYS A 764 -30.10 -9.42 43.81
N PHE A 765 -30.35 -10.67 44.17
CA PHE A 765 -31.17 -11.59 43.39
C PHE A 765 -32.57 -11.67 43.99
N ALA A 766 -33.61 -11.75 43.14
CA ALA A 766 -34.98 -11.91 43.62
C ALA A 766 -35.10 -13.19 44.46
N SER A 767 -35.86 -13.15 45.55
CA SER A 767 -36.16 -14.30 46.40
C SER A 767 -37.64 -14.63 46.31
N TYR A 768 -37.93 -15.91 46.15
CA TYR A 768 -39.27 -16.46 46.00
C TYR A 768 -39.57 -17.47 47.12
N ASP A 769 -40.83 -17.59 47.50
CA ASP A 769 -41.28 -18.53 48.54
C ASP A 769 -41.27 -19.98 48.01
N SER A 770 -41.32 -20.17 46.68
CA SER A 770 -41.25 -21.48 46.03
C SER A 770 -40.64 -21.44 44.63
N ILE A 771 -40.25 -22.62 44.11
CA ILE A 771 -39.83 -22.78 42.71
C ILE A 771 -40.98 -22.45 41.74
N ASP A 772 -42.22 -22.76 42.11
CA ASP A 772 -43.40 -22.50 41.27
C ASP A 772 -43.60 -20.99 41.08
N GLU A 773 -43.42 -20.21 42.15
CA GLU A 773 -43.43 -18.75 42.08
C GLU A 773 -42.26 -18.23 41.22
N SER A 774 -41.07 -18.82 41.33
CA SER A 774 -39.93 -18.45 40.47
C SER A 774 -40.23 -18.65 38.98
N ILE A 775 -40.95 -19.71 38.62
CA ILE A 775 -41.38 -20.00 37.24
C ILE A 775 -42.41 -18.97 36.77
N GLU A 776 -43.44 -18.70 37.59
CA GLU A 776 -44.47 -17.72 37.25
C GLU A 776 -43.88 -16.32 37.05
N GLN A 777 -42.99 -15.88 37.95
CA GLN A 777 -42.34 -14.58 37.83
C GLN A 777 -41.41 -14.48 36.62
N HIS A 778 -40.73 -15.57 36.25
CA HIS A 778 -39.93 -15.65 35.03
C HIS A 778 -40.81 -15.48 33.77
N SER A 779 -41.94 -16.19 33.70
CA SER A 779 -42.86 -16.06 32.56
C SER A 779 -43.50 -14.68 32.50
N GLN A 780 -43.85 -14.08 33.66
CA GLN A 780 -44.32 -12.70 33.72
C GLN A 780 -43.27 -11.69 33.24
N PHE A 781 -41.99 -11.92 33.53
CA PHE A 781 -40.89 -11.10 33.00
C PHE A 781 -40.84 -11.17 31.47
N LEU A 782 -40.98 -12.36 30.89
CA LEU A 782 -41.00 -12.54 29.42
C LEU A 782 -42.23 -11.88 28.78
N ILE A 783 -43.41 -11.96 29.42
CA ILE A 783 -44.65 -11.35 28.94
C ILE A 783 -44.59 -9.82 28.99
N LYS A 784 -44.16 -9.25 30.13
CA LYS A 784 -44.17 -7.79 30.36
C LYS A 784 -43.11 -7.07 29.52
N ASN A 785 -42.02 -7.75 29.17
CA ASN A 785 -40.95 -7.15 28.40
C ASN A 785 -41.25 -7.23 26.89
N GLN A 786 -41.63 -6.09 26.30
CA GLN A 786 -41.97 -5.99 24.87
C GLN A 786 -40.91 -6.56 23.93
N ARG A 787 -39.64 -6.65 24.37
CA ARG A 787 -38.55 -7.26 23.61
C ARG A 787 -38.84 -8.70 23.17
N TYR A 788 -39.57 -9.47 23.98
CA TYR A 788 -39.86 -10.88 23.74
C TYR A 788 -41.25 -11.13 23.15
N SER A 789 -42.05 -10.09 22.93
CA SER A 789 -43.43 -10.19 22.41
C SER A 789 -43.56 -11.05 21.15
N SER A 790 -42.59 -10.97 20.22
CA SER A 790 -42.62 -11.75 18.97
C SER A 790 -42.45 -13.27 19.17
N LEU A 791 -41.94 -13.72 20.32
CA LEU A 791 -41.75 -15.15 20.60
C LEU A 791 -43.09 -15.87 20.80
N PHE A 792 -44.09 -15.16 21.31
CA PHE A 792 -45.44 -15.69 21.55
C PHE A 792 -46.23 -15.99 20.26
N ASN A 793 -45.66 -15.70 19.08
CA ASN A 793 -46.24 -16.09 17.79
C ASN A 793 -45.96 -17.56 17.41
N SER A 794 -45.09 -18.24 18.17
CA SER A 794 -44.73 -19.63 17.94
C SER A 794 -44.91 -20.44 19.22
N SER A 795 -45.30 -21.70 19.08
CA SER A 795 -45.24 -22.69 20.17
C SER A 795 -44.04 -23.63 20.02
N ASP A 796 -43.20 -23.44 18.99
CA ASP A 796 -42.02 -24.29 18.78
C ASP A 796 -40.90 -23.91 19.77
N PRO A 797 -40.54 -24.80 20.70
CA PRO A 797 -39.44 -24.55 21.64
C PRO A 797 -38.08 -24.29 20.96
N VAL A 798 -37.82 -24.80 19.75
CA VAL A 798 -36.56 -24.52 19.03
C VAL A 798 -36.54 -23.07 18.53
N GLU A 799 -37.67 -22.56 18.04
CA GLU A 799 -37.80 -21.15 17.64
C GLU A 799 -37.70 -20.22 18.84
N TRP A 800 -38.32 -20.58 19.97
CA TRP A 800 -38.17 -19.86 21.23
C TRP A 800 -36.71 -19.78 21.69
N ALA A 801 -35.96 -20.90 21.65
CA ALA A 801 -34.55 -20.90 22.07
C ALA A 801 -33.70 -19.95 21.21
N LYS A 802 -33.85 -20.01 19.88
CA LYS A 802 -33.17 -19.10 18.95
C LYS A 802 -33.61 -17.65 19.15
N GLY A 803 -34.89 -17.43 19.38
CA GLY A 803 -35.48 -16.12 19.58
C GLY A 803 -35.02 -15.46 20.88
N LEU A 804 -34.98 -16.18 22.00
CA LEU A 804 -34.43 -15.69 23.27
C LEU A 804 -32.98 -15.21 23.11
N GLN A 805 -32.15 -15.98 22.40
CA GLN A 805 -30.77 -15.57 22.09
C GLN A 805 -30.73 -14.34 21.17
N ALA A 806 -31.50 -14.32 20.08
CA ALA A 806 -31.54 -13.19 19.16
C ALA A 806 -32.05 -11.89 19.82
N LYS A 807 -32.89 -12.01 20.85
CA LYS A 807 -33.39 -10.90 21.67
C LYS A 807 -32.49 -10.60 22.89
N GLY A 808 -31.32 -11.22 22.99
CA GLY A 808 -30.32 -10.92 24.02
C GLY A 808 -30.77 -11.25 25.44
N TYR A 809 -31.48 -12.37 25.64
CA TYR A 809 -31.81 -12.88 26.97
C TYR A 809 -30.55 -13.26 27.76
N ALA A 810 -29.56 -13.86 27.08
CA ALA A 810 -28.26 -14.21 27.64
C ALA A 810 -27.13 -13.67 26.75
N THR A 811 -25.99 -13.34 27.36
CA THR A 811 -24.78 -12.88 26.65
C THR A 811 -23.97 -14.04 26.05
N ASP A 812 -24.28 -15.30 26.40
CA ASP A 812 -23.64 -16.49 25.85
C ASP A 812 -24.04 -16.68 24.35
N PRO A 813 -23.09 -16.63 23.41
CA PRO A 813 -23.36 -16.83 21.98
C PRO A 813 -23.81 -18.27 21.63
N ASN A 814 -23.76 -19.22 22.55
CA ASN A 814 -24.24 -20.59 22.36
C ASN A 814 -25.53 -20.91 23.13
N TYR A 815 -26.17 -19.91 23.74
CA TYR A 815 -27.32 -20.11 24.63
C TYR A 815 -28.44 -20.95 24.01
N ALA A 816 -28.87 -20.64 22.77
CA ALA A 816 -29.93 -21.39 22.10
C ALA A 816 -29.54 -22.85 21.86
N ASN A 817 -28.28 -23.11 21.48
CA ASN A 817 -27.77 -24.46 21.26
C ASN A 817 -27.72 -25.26 22.56
N SER A 818 -27.34 -24.62 23.68
CA SER A 818 -27.36 -25.23 25.02
C SER A 818 -28.78 -25.63 25.43
N LEU A 819 -29.77 -24.76 25.25
CA LEU A 819 -31.17 -25.07 25.52
C LEU A 819 -31.70 -26.22 24.63
N ILE A 820 -31.43 -26.18 23.32
CA ILE A 820 -31.82 -27.24 22.38
C ILE A 820 -31.18 -28.59 22.76
N SER A 821 -29.92 -28.57 23.20
CA SER A 821 -29.21 -29.78 23.65
C SER A 821 -29.83 -30.36 24.92
N VAL A 822 -30.16 -29.52 25.90
CA VAL A 822 -30.88 -29.94 27.12
C VAL A 822 -32.22 -30.57 26.76
N MET A 823 -33.01 -29.92 25.90
CA MET A 823 -34.33 -30.42 25.50
C MET A 823 -34.23 -31.76 24.72
N LYS A 824 -33.33 -31.87 23.73
CA LYS A 824 -33.07 -33.15 23.02
C LYS A 824 -32.61 -34.24 23.98
N GLY A 825 -31.72 -33.89 24.90
CA GLY A 825 -31.18 -34.81 25.89
C GLY A 825 -32.24 -35.37 26.84
N ARG A 826 -33.36 -34.67 27.03
CA ARG A 826 -34.47 -35.05 27.92
C ARG A 826 -35.71 -35.57 27.18
N GLY A 827 -35.68 -35.69 25.85
CA GLY A 827 -36.85 -36.10 25.08
C GLY A 827 -37.97 -35.06 25.08
N LEU A 828 -37.62 -33.78 25.27
CA LEU A 828 -38.56 -32.66 25.17
C LEU A 828 -38.75 -32.19 23.71
N LEU A 829 -37.88 -32.59 22.78
CA LEU A 829 -37.97 -32.29 21.34
C LEU A 829 -38.28 -33.52 20.50
#